data_AF-A0A1G5G875-F1
#
_entry.id   AF-A0A1G5G875-F1
#
_cell.length_a   1.000
_cell.length_b   1.000
_cell.length_c   1.000
_cell.angle_alpha   90.00
_cell.angle_beta   90.00
_cell.angle_gamma   90.00
#
_symmetry.space_group_name_H-M   'P 1'
#
loop_
_entity.id
_entity.type
_entity.pdbx_description
1 polymer ?
#
loop_
_entity_poly.entity_id
_entity_poly.type
_entity_poly.pdbx_seq_one_letter_code
_entity_poly.pdbx_strand_id
1 'polypeptide(L)'
;MKQIEDVITIEEKNHIDELTGLHNLTGILEHLQGHDQYSASDSTVIIYINVMNFKVFNQKYGFAGGNDFLRGMAHELKNLFPDELVARTSGDQFIVLGKSIVKEELLEKLEEFREAVHNYEKGLKMKIKAGIYCAKGDEEDPVIMVDRAKMACDDIIRVYDRDNNLYTEELDKRNELRQYVIDNFENAFKQRYFQVYYQKEIRAVTRKVCGYEALARWLDPQYGIISPAVFIEVLESVHLIHRLDIYMIDQVCSDLRDDIDSGYEVEPISVNLSRLDFELCDIMSEIDKCRAKYDIPKELLHIEVTESAIAAGADFLGKHIKKFRDAGYEVWMDDFGAGYSSFNNLKDYDFDVVKIDMGFLREFETNQKSRIILASIVNMAKELGIHTLAEGVETEEQYEFLLKIGCEKMQGYLFGKPKPVSEFVRSADCSSENCEEFDFSSYYDDIGTVNFLNSTPLRTKTMEIMIKLPIAIAELCDDKVTFIYANEAYIEFMKNIGAEDLEQANKLSVSKEMDNSRGLANILKLAETSYNHRSEADLVANGNVVNTKVRFLSRHGDKAAFALVSKNITAEKTAHTADDYSAVVMHLMNLYNRIDIFEEEGTVENIFISGNQKMLSDVERRSTTAVQLYSNMHIREEDRERFRKFFDINTVHERIDNTGRHYLTDYYKSALPGEEDRILMYIILPFYYNGKWKFIAGCRYIDQLDTLADVLEQMDK
;
A
#
# COMPACT_ATOMS: atom_id res chain seq x y z
N MET A 1 64.13 19.87 53.67
CA MET A 1 63.05 20.82 53.33
C MET A 1 63.04 21.11 51.85
N LYS A 2 64.04 21.78 51.26
CA LYS A 2 64.10 21.99 49.79
C LYS A 2 63.96 20.72 48.92
N GLN A 3 64.63 19.62 49.28
CA GLN A 3 64.51 18.34 48.56
C GLN A 3 63.16 17.63 48.74
N ILE A 4 62.39 17.98 49.77
CA ILE A 4 61.05 17.42 50.00
C ILE A 4 60.01 18.31 49.29
N GLU A 5 60.19 19.63 49.31
CA GLU A 5 59.43 20.58 48.48
C GLU A 5 59.63 20.30 46.98
N ASP A 6 60.86 20.05 46.52
CA ASP A 6 61.14 19.74 45.12
C ASP A 6 60.53 18.40 44.66
N VAL A 7 60.42 17.40 45.56
CA VAL A 7 59.77 16.11 45.25
C VAL A 7 58.24 16.24 45.24
N ILE A 8 57.66 16.96 46.20
CA ILE A 8 56.22 17.27 46.24
C ILE A 8 55.80 18.09 45.01
N THR A 9 56.63 19.06 44.57
CA THR A 9 56.35 19.89 43.39
C THR A 9 56.47 19.11 42.06
N ILE A 10 57.25 18.01 42.04
CA ILE A 10 57.37 17.11 40.87
C ILE A 10 56.19 16.14 40.81
N GLU A 11 55.73 15.61 41.95
CA GLU A 11 54.52 14.78 42.03
C GLU A 11 53.25 15.59 41.69
N GLU A 12 53.10 16.81 42.22
CA GLU A 12 51.99 17.70 41.87
C GLU A 12 51.94 18.06 40.38
N LYS A 13 53.10 18.19 39.71
CA LYS A 13 53.18 18.42 38.26
C LYS A 13 52.74 17.22 37.42
N ASN A 14 52.87 16.00 37.94
CA ASN A 14 52.47 14.80 37.22
C ASN A 14 50.96 14.56 37.27
N HIS A 15 50.19 15.32 38.06
CA HIS A 15 48.73 15.14 38.26
C HIS A 15 47.88 16.23 37.60
N ILE A 16 48.51 17.15 36.86
CA ILE A 16 47.86 18.27 36.17
C ILE A 16 48.09 18.15 34.65
N ASP A 17 47.07 18.46 33.86
CA ASP A 17 47.17 18.60 32.40
C ASP A 17 47.78 19.96 32.03
N GLU A 18 48.94 19.95 31.37
CA GLU A 18 49.70 21.18 31.06
C GLU A 18 48.94 22.17 30.15
N LEU A 19 47.99 21.68 29.34
CA LEU A 19 47.25 22.52 28.41
C LEU A 19 46.14 23.33 29.09
N THR A 20 45.38 22.67 29.97
CA THR A 20 44.16 23.21 30.58
C THR A 20 44.34 23.65 32.03
N GLY A 21 45.38 23.17 32.72
CA GLY A 21 45.60 23.42 34.14
C GLY A 21 44.61 22.69 35.06
N LEU A 22 43.81 21.76 34.50
CA LEU A 22 42.95 20.85 35.24
C LEU A 22 43.74 19.64 35.75
N HIS A 23 43.16 18.84 36.63
CA HIS A 23 43.73 17.54 36.96
C HIS A 23 43.82 16.66 35.71
N ASN A 24 44.75 15.72 35.68
CA ASN A 24 44.74 14.65 34.70
C ASN A 24 44.12 13.38 35.29
N LEU A 25 44.05 12.30 34.49
CA LEU A 25 43.45 11.04 34.96
C LEU A 25 44.13 10.50 36.21
N THR A 26 45.47 10.56 36.28
CA THR A 26 46.23 10.10 37.46
C THR A 26 45.82 10.88 38.71
N GLY A 27 45.68 12.20 38.61
CA GLY A 27 45.24 13.04 39.73
C GLY A 27 43.84 12.69 40.23
N ILE A 28 42.89 12.40 39.34
CA ILE A 28 41.54 11.96 39.75
C ILE A 28 41.58 10.61 40.46
N LEU A 29 42.35 9.65 39.94
CA LEU A 29 42.46 8.32 40.54
C LEU A 29 43.07 8.40 41.95
N GLU A 30 44.08 9.25 42.16
CA GLU A 30 44.64 9.48 43.49
C GLU A 30 43.64 10.09 44.46
N HIS A 31 42.86 11.08 44.04
CA HIS A 31 41.81 11.68 44.87
C HIS A 31 40.73 10.65 45.24
N LEU A 32 40.35 9.77 44.32
CA LEU A 32 39.40 8.69 44.59
C LEU A 32 39.97 7.62 45.54
N GLN A 33 41.27 7.29 45.45
CA GLN A 33 41.95 6.33 46.35
C GLN A 33 42.34 6.92 47.71
N GLY A 34 42.40 8.25 47.82
CA GLY A 34 42.96 8.96 48.95
C GLY A 34 42.11 8.94 50.23
N HIS A 35 42.37 9.92 51.10
CA HIS A 35 41.66 10.14 52.35
C HIS A 35 41.14 11.59 52.48
N ASP A 36 40.96 12.26 51.35
CA ASP A 36 40.41 13.61 51.29
C ASP A 36 38.89 13.59 51.07
N GLN A 37 38.32 14.78 50.88
CA GLN A 37 36.88 14.95 50.69
C GLN A 37 36.35 14.30 49.40
N TYR A 38 37.18 13.88 48.45
CA TYR A 38 36.80 13.24 47.18
C TYR A 38 37.06 11.73 47.13
N SER A 39 37.63 11.15 48.20
CA SER A 39 37.78 9.69 48.36
C SER A 39 36.48 8.94 48.08
N ALA A 40 36.58 7.78 47.44
CA ALA A 40 35.42 7.00 47.02
C ALA A 40 34.44 6.70 48.18
N SER A 41 33.15 6.93 47.93
CA SER A 41 32.04 6.71 48.87
C SER A 41 30.74 6.44 48.12
N ASP A 42 29.70 5.99 48.82
CA ASP A 42 28.33 5.80 48.30
C ASP A 42 27.67 7.07 47.74
N SER A 43 28.21 8.25 48.07
CA SER A 43 27.78 9.54 47.53
C SER A 43 28.59 10.02 46.33
N THR A 44 29.55 9.25 45.83
CA THR A 44 30.44 9.66 44.74
C THR A 44 29.70 9.65 43.40
N VAL A 45 29.87 10.73 42.63
CA VAL A 45 29.33 10.88 41.28
C VAL A 45 30.47 11.22 40.33
N ILE A 46 30.62 10.42 39.27
CA ILE A 46 31.61 10.63 38.21
C ILE A 46 30.87 10.93 36.92
N ILE A 47 31.23 12.05 36.29
CA ILE A 47 30.77 12.42 34.96
C ILE A 47 31.93 12.29 34.00
N TYR A 48 31.77 11.48 32.97
CA TYR A 48 32.70 11.40 31.85
C TYR A 48 32.13 12.16 30.66
N ILE A 49 32.87 13.14 30.16
CA ILE A 49 32.41 14.06 29.12
C ILE A 49 33.28 13.90 27.88
N ASN A 50 32.65 13.76 26.71
CA ASN A 50 33.32 13.67 25.42
C ASN A 50 32.78 14.71 24.42
N VAL A 51 33.67 15.31 23.65
CA VAL A 51 33.33 16.32 22.63
C VAL A 51 33.29 15.71 21.25
N MET A 52 32.11 15.63 20.68
CA MET A 52 31.93 15.17 19.30
C MET A 52 32.53 16.14 18.29
N ASN A 53 33.06 15.61 17.19
CA ASN A 53 33.64 16.34 16.06
C ASN A 53 34.94 17.12 16.36
N PHE A 54 35.59 16.93 17.51
CA PHE A 54 36.82 17.66 17.83
C PHE A 54 37.96 17.39 16.83
N LYS A 55 38.07 16.17 16.32
CA LYS A 55 39.04 15.85 15.24
C LYS A 55 38.79 16.68 13.98
N VAL A 56 37.52 16.84 13.57
CA VAL A 56 37.12 17.67 12.42
C VAL A 56 37.40 19.15 12.71
N PHE A 57 37.14 19.60 13.94
CA PHE A 57 37.47 20.95 14.39
C PHE A 57 38.97 21.23 14.26
N ASN A 58 39.83 20.31 14.74
CA ASN A 58 41.29 20.40 14.60
C ASN A 58 41.75 20.43 13.13
N GLN A 59 41.13 19.63 12.26
CA GLN A 59 41.45 19.65 10.83
C GLN A 59 41.12 20.99 10.18
N LYS A 60 40.05 21.66 10.62
CA LYS A 60 39.57 22.91 10.04
C LYS A 60 40.28 24.15 10.61
N TYR A 61 40.57 24.18 11.91
CA TYR A 61 41.11 25.35 12.61
C TYR A 61 42.53 25.17 13.15
N GLY A 62 43.15 24.02 12.89
CA GLY A 62 44.49 23.67 13.36
C GLY A 62 44.54 23.35 14.85
N PHE A 63 45.66 22.76 15.29
CA PHE A 63 45.88 22.39 16.70
C PHE A 63 45.84 23.59 17.66
N ALA A 64 46.29 24.78 17.24
CA ALA A 64 46.19 25.98 18.07
C ALA A 64 44.72 26.34 18.36
N GLY A 65 43.86 26.29 17.34
CA GLY A 65 42.42 26.55 17.50
C GLY A 65 41.74 25.51 18.40
N GLY A 66 42.10 24.23 18.25
CA GLY A 66 41.60 23.18 19.15
C GLY A 66 42.08 23.33 20.59
N ASN A 67 43.34 23.72 20.79
CA ASN A 67 43.89 23.99 22.12
C ASN A 67 43.15 25.14 22.82
N ASP A 68 42.81 26.21 22.09
CA ASP A 68 42.01 27.31 22.64
C ASP A 68 40.60 26.86 22.99
N PHE A 69 39.99 26.02 22.17
CA PHE A 69 38.67 25.42 22.44
C PHE A 69 38.70 24.57 23.73
N LEU A 70 39.71 23.72 23.91
CA LEU A 70 39.86 22.89 25.11
C LEU A 70 40.08 23.73 26.38
N ARG A 71 40.82 24.84 26.30
CA ARG A 71 40.97 25.77 27.42
C ARG A 71 39.66 26.48 27.77
N GLY A 72 38.87 26.86 26.76
CA GLY A 72 37.53 27.40 26.95
C GLY A 72 36.63 26.42 27.69
N MET A 73 36.57 25.17 27.24
CA MET A 73 35.83 24.11 27.91
C MET A 73 36.27 23.89 29.36
N ALA A 74 37.59 23.83 29.61
CA ALA A 74 38.13 23.68 30.94
C ALA A 74 37.71 24.83 31.87
N HIS A 75 37.65 26.05 31.35
CA HIS A 75 37.18 27.22 32.08
C HIS A 75 35.69 27.11 32.44
N GLU A 76 34.83 26.77 31.47
CA GLU A 76 33.39 26.62 31.72
C GLU A 76 33.09 25.49 32.72
N LEU A 77 33.74 24.33 32.59
CA LEU A 77 33.56 23.23 33.54
C LEU A 77 33.95 23.65 34.96
N LYS A 78 35.07 24.37 35.12
CA LYS A 78 35.51 24.86 36.43
C LYS A 78 34.58 25.91 37.03
N ASN A 79 33.91 26.71 36.21
CA ASN A 79 32.95 27.72 36.67
C ASN A 79 31.62 27.07 37.10
N LEU A 80 31.15 26.07 36.36
CA LEU A 80 29.89 25.37 36.64
C LEU A 80 30.01 24.35 37.78
N PHE A 81 31.21 23.83 37.99
CA PHE A 81 31.53 22.86 39.03
C PHE A 81 32.65 23.40 39.96
N PRO A 82 32.38 24.45 40.76
CA PRO A 82 33.39 25.10 41.58
C PRO A 82 33.80 24.30 42.83
N ASP A 83 32.93 23.39 43.30
CA ASP A 83 33.13 22.59 44.51
C ASP A 83 33.57 21.15 44.18
N GLU A 84 33.62 20.79 42.90
CA GLU A 84 33.98 19.48 42.38
C GLU A 84 35.38 19.47 41.74
N LEU A 85 35.95 18.27 41.62
CA LEU A 85 37.22 18.08 40.92
C LEU A 85 36.98 17.91 39.42
N VAL A 86 37.58 18.78 38.63
CA VAL A 86 37.52 18.71 37.16
C VAL A 86 38.88 18.29 36.61
N ALA A 87 38.84 17.34 35.69
CA ALA A 87 40.03 16.80 35.03
C ALA A 87 39.86 16.70 33.52
N ARG A 88 41.00 16.66 32.83
CA ARG A 88 41.11 16.30 31.42
C ARG A 88 41.93 15.02 31.32
N THR A 89 41.37 13.98 30.73
CA THR A 89 42.04 12.67 30.64
C THR A 89 43.00 12.63 29.47
N SER A 90 42.46 12.75 28.25
CA SER A 90 43.21 12.76 27.02
C SER A 90 42.39 13.41 25.91
N GLY A 91 43.05 14.07 24.94
CA GLY A 91 42.37 14.66 23.80
C GLY A 91 41.27 15.66 24.19
N ASP A 92 40.04 15.29 23.91
CA ASP A 92 38.77 16.01 24.07
C ASP A 92 37.88 15.45 25.19
N GLN A 93 38.45 14.65 26.08
CA GLN A 93 37.74 13.97 27.15
C GLN A 93 38.00 14.62 28.51
N PHE A 94 36.93 14.87 29.25
CA PHE A 94 36.95 15.49 30.57
C PHE A 94 36.23 14.61 31.60
N ILE A 95 36.63 14.74 32.86
CA ILE A 95 35.97 14.10 34.00
C ILE A 95 35.58 15.18 35.01
N VAL A 96 34.38 15.06 35.56
CA VAL A 96 33.97 15.79 36.77
C VAL A 96 33.72 14.77 37.87
N LEU A 97 34.38 14.94 39.00
CA LEU A 97 34.25 14.13 40.20
C LEU A 97 33.63 14.98 41.30
N GLY A 98 32.39 14.64 41.67
CA GLY A 98 31.68 15.32 42.75
C GLY A 98 31.14 14.35 43.80
N LYS A 99 30.64 14.93 44.89
CA LYS A 99 29.96 14.18 45.96
C LYS A 99 28.58 14.73 46.23
N SER A 100 27.64 13.82 46.45
CA SER A 100 26.26 14.13 46.83
C SER A 100 25.56 15.08 45.85
N ILE A 101 25.92 15.04 44.57
CA ILE A 101 25.26 15.87 43.56
C ILE A 101 23.86 15.32 43.32
N VAL A 102 22.85 16.18 43.50
CA VAL A 102 21.46 15.86 43.19
C VAL A 102 21.32 15.73 41.68
N LYS A 103 20.68 14.65 41.22
CA LYS A 103 20.60 14.31 39.78
C LYS A 103 20.00 15.43 38.93
N GLU A 104 18.99 16.13 39.44
CA GLU A 104 18.34 17.23 38.73
C GLU A 104 19.30 18.41 38.51
N GLU A 105 20.02 18.83 39.56
CA GLU A 105 21.03 19.90 39.51
C GLU A 105 22.18 19.53 38.56
N LEU A 106 22.58 18.27 38.55
CA LEU A 106 23.60 17.76 37.63
C LEU A 106 23.21 17.94 36.17
N LEU A 107 21.97 17.57 35.82
CA LEU A 107 21.48 17.64 34.45
C LEU A 107 21.33 19.09 33.98
N GLU A 108 20.90 19.99 34.87
CA GLU A 108 20.86 21.43 34.62
C GLU A 108 22.25 22.00 34.33
N LYS A 109 23.24 21.72 35.19
CA LYS A 109 24.64 22.15 34.97
C LYS A 109 25.24 21.63 33.66
N LEU A 110 24.91 20.40 33.27
CA LEU A 110 25.35 19.84 31.98
C LEU A 110 24.68 20.51 30.78
N GLU A 111 23.44 20.99 30.92
CA GLU A 111 22.78 21.78 29.89
C GLU A 111 23.41 23.18 29.78
N GLU A 112 23.63 23.85 30.90
CA GLU A 112 24.35 25.13 30.93
C GLU A 112 25.75 25.00 30.31
N PHE A 113 26.46 23.90 30.58
CA PHE A 113 27.75 23.61 29.95
C PHE A 113 27.62 23.49 28.42
N ARG A 114 26.60 22.77 27.93
CA ARG A 114 26.34 22.65 26.48
C ARG A 114 26.07 24.01 25.85
N GLU A 115 25.27 24.86 26.49
CA GLU A 115 25.00 26.21 26.02
C GLU A 115 26.28 27.07 26.03
N ALA A 116 27.09 27.00 27.09
CA ALA A 116 28.35 27.73 27.18
C ALA A 116 29.34 27.33 26.07
N VAL A 117 29.41 26.04 25.74
CA VAL A 117 30.25 25.50 24.65
C VAL A 117 29.91 26.13 23.29
N HIS A 118 28.65 26.52 23.05
CA HIS A 118 28.24 27.16 21.79
C HIS A 118 29.01 28.47 21.53
N ASN A 119 29.44 29.18 22.58
CA ASN A 119 30.22 30.41 22.46
C ASN A 119 31.64 30.19 21.88
N TYR A 120 32.13 28.95 21.95
CA TYR A 120 33.45 28.57 21.44
C TYR A 120 33.38 27.93 20.04
N GLU A 121 32.18 27.72 19.51
CA GLU A 121 31.97 27.17 18.17
C GLU A 121 32.37 28.19 17.09
N LYS A 122 33.38 27.87 16.30
CA LYS A 122 33.81 28.72 15.16
C LYS A 122 32.99 28.43 13.88
N GLY A 123 31.69 28.19 14.02
CA GLY A 123 30.79 27.79 12.91
C GLY A 123 30.84 26.30 12.57
N LEU A 124 31.38 25.47 13.46
CA LEU A 124 31.22 24.01 13.44
C LEU A 124 30.49 23.64 14.75
N LYS A 125 29.31 23.04 14.63
CA LYS A 125 28.52 22.64 15.80
C LYS A 125 29.21 21.50 16.53
N MET A 126 29.48 21.71 17.81
CA MET A 126 30.11 20.78 18.72
C MET A 126 29.01 20.15 19.57
N LYS A 127 29.02 18.82 19.71
CA LYS A 127 28.09 18.14 20.63
C LYS A 127 28.85 17.62 21.82
N ILE A 128 28.29 17.77 23.01
CA ILE A 128 28.85 17.24 24.25
C ILE A 128 28.01 16.03 24.66
N LYS A 129 28.69 14.90 24.88
CA LYS A 129 28.08 13.69 25.41
C LYS A 129 28.61 13.46 26.82
N ALA A 130 27.72 13.13 27.77
CA ALA A 130 28.09 12.87 29.14
C ALA A 130 27.58 11.50 29.62
N GLY A 131 28.47 10.70 30.20
CA GLY A 131 28.15 9.47 30.91
C GLY A 131 28.29 9.67 32.41
N ILE A 132 27.32 9.20 33.18
CA ILE A 132 27.25 9.45 34.62
C ILE A 132 27.28 8.11 35.35
N TYR A 133 28.20 7.97 36.31
CA TYR A 133 28.22 6.88 37.26
C TYR A 133 27.98 7.41 38.67
N CYS A 134 26.99 6.83 39.36
CA CYS A 134 26.75 7.07 40.77
C CYS A 134 27.20 5.84 41.55
N ALA A 135 28.16 6.01 42.45
CA ALA A 135 28.67 4.94 43.28
C ALA A 135 27.58 4.40 44.22
N LYS A 136 27.63 3.09 44.52
CA LYS A 136 26.71 2.44 45.46
C LYS A 136 27.37 2.05 46.79
N GLY A 137 28.65 2.40 46.97
CA GLY A 137 29.44 2.16 48.18
C GLY A 137 30.10 0.78 48.29
N ASP A 138 29.91 -0.07 47.28
CA ASP A 138 30.47 -1.42 47.15
C ASP A 138 31.71 -1.49 46.22
N GLU A 139 31.93 -0.46 45.41
CA GLU A 139 33.04 -0.35 44.48
C GLU A 139 34.23 0.36 45.12
N GLU A 140 35.33 -0.38 45.32
CA GLU A 140 36.55 0.14 45.95
C GLU A 140 37.63 0.54 44.93
N ASP A 141 37.52 0.14 43.65
CA ASP A 141 38.52 0.46 42.62
C ASP A 141 38.14 1.71 41.80
N PRO A 142 38.86 2.83 41.95
CA PRO A 142 38.59 4.06 41.22
C PRO A 142 38.69 3.95 39.70
N VAL A 143 39.48 3.02 39.19
CA VAL A 143 39.60 2.78 37.75
C VAL A 143 38.26 2.27 37.21
N ILE A 144 37.64 1.32 37.92
CA ILE A 144 36.34 0.76 37.55
C ILE A 144 35.25 1.84 37.61
N MET A 145 35.28 2.70 38.63
CA MET A 145 34.30 3.79 38.76
C MET A 145 34.35 4.76 37.57
N VAL A 146 35.55 5.14 37.13
CA VAL A 146 35.75 6.02 35.96
C VAL A 146 35.34 5.30 34.68
N ASP A 147 35.70 4.02 34.53
CA ASP A 147 35.37 3.23 33.34
C ASP A 147 33.85 3.07 33.17
N ARG A 148 33.10 2.88 34.25
CA ARG A 148 31.62 2.84 34.20
C ARG A 148 31.00 4.15 33.72
N ALA A 149 31.50 5.29 34.17
CA ALA A 149 31.06 6.59 33.66
C ALA A 149 31.39 6.73 32.16
N LYS A 150 32.58 6.27 31.76
CA LYS A 150 33.00 6.24 30.36
C LYS A 150 32.10 5.34 29.50
N MET A 151 31.77 4.14 29.95
CA MET A 151 30.85 3.23 29.24
C MET A 151 29.50 3.87 28.98
N ALA A 152 28.93 4.56 29.99
CA ALA A 152 27.68 5.30 29.82
C ALA A 152 27.79 6.39 28.76
N CYS A 153 28.93 7.10 28.71
CA CYS A 153 29.20 8.12 27.70
C CYS A 153 29.31 7.50 26.30
N ASP A 154 30.11 6.45 26.16
CA ASP A 154 30.40 5.80 24.88
C ASP A 154 29.13 5.19 24.25
N ASP A 155 28.20 4.71 25.07
CA ASP A 155 26.89 4.18 24.64
C ASP A 155 26.04 5.17 23.83
N ILE A 156 26.18 6.47 24.08
CA ILE A 156 25.37 7.53 23.45
C ILE A 156 26.14 8.36 22.43
N ILE A 157 27.42 8.06 22.19
CA ILE A 157 28.25 8.80 21.22
C ILE A 157 27.63 8.81 19.82
N ARG A 158 26.97 7.71 19.43
CA ARG A 158 26.32 7.55 18.12
C ARG A 158 24.83 7.89 18.13
N VAL A 159 24.25 8.23 19.28
CA VAL A 159 22.84 8.57 19.44
C VAL A 159 22.67 10.09 19.33
N TYR A 160 21.96 10.56 18.30
CA TYR A 160 21.93 11.99 17.98
C TYR A 160 21.17 12.82 19.03
N ASP A 161 20.05 12.31 19.52
CA ASP A 161 19.04 12.96 20.36
C ASP A 161 19.22 12.69 21.86
N ARG A 162 20.32 12.04 22.25
CA ARG A 162 20.61 11.68 23.65
C ARG A 162 21.95 12.23 24.09
N ASP A 163 21.96 13.25 24.94
CA ASP A 163 23.20 13.95 25.32
C ASP A 163 23.79 13.49 26.65
N ASN A 164 23.00 12.84 27.50
CA ASN A 164 23.46 12.26 28.76
C ASN A 164 22.95 10.82 28.93
N ASN A 165 23.75 9.97 29.57
CA ASN A 165 23.36 8.61 29.93
C ASN A 165 23.83 8.27 31.34
N LEU A 166 23.06 7.45 32.05
CA LEU A 166 23.49 6.93 33.34
C LEU A 166 23.96 5.49 33.16
N TYR A 167 25.06 5.15 33.82
CA TYR A 167 25.50 3.78 33.94
C TYR A 167 24.46 2.94 34.66
N THR A 168 24.18 1.77 34.11
CA THR A 168 23.39 0.72 34.75
C THR A 168 24.14 -0.60 34.61
N GLU A 169 23.89 -1.54 35.53
CA GLU A 169 24.45 -2.90 35.41
C GLU A 169 23.97 -3.62 34.14
N GLU A 170 22.82 -3.23 33.59
CA GLU A 170 22.33 -3.74 32.32
C GLU A 170 23.18 -3.27 31.13
N LEU A 171 23.65 -2.02 31.16
CA LEU A 171 24.56 -1.49 30.14
C LEU A 171 25.90 -2.23 30.15
N ASP A 172 26.43 -2.49 31.35
CA ASP A 172 27.68 -3.23 31.56
C ASP A 172 27.59 -4.64 30.98
N LYS A 173 26.57 -5.40 31.39
CA LYS A 173 26.30 -6.75 30.87
C LYS A 173 26.13 -6.77 29.36
N ARG A 174 25.51 -5.73 28.77
CA ARG A 174 25.37 -5.61 27.32
C ARG A 174 26.75 -5.43 26.66
N ASN A 175 27.60 -4.56 27.17
CA ASN A 175 28.94 -4.34 26.64
C ASN A 175 29.85 -5.56 26.82
N GLU A 176 29.81 -6.22 27.97
CA GLU A 176 30.50 -7.49 28.22
C GLU A 176 30.10 -8.54 27.17
N LEU A 177 28.80 -8.69 26.91
CA LEU A 177 28.31 -9.63 25.89
C LEU A 177 28.75 -9.25 24.47
N ARG A 178 28.76 -7.95 24.13
CA ARG A 178 29.28 -7.48 22.83
C ARG A 178 30.76 -7.83 22.67
N GLN A 179 31.58 -7.59 23.69
CA GLN A 179 33.00 -7.91 23.66
C GLN A 179 33.22 -9.42 23.59
N TYR A 180 32.46 -10.19 24.37
CA TYR A 180 32.47 -11.65 24.35
C TYR A 180 32.18 -12.21 22.95
N VAL A 181 31.17 -11.66 22.25
CA VAL A 181 30.83 -12.04 20.87
C VAL A 181 32.03 -11.84 19.93
N ILE A 182 32.74 -10.71 20.03
CA ILE A 182 33.90 -10.42 19.18
C ILE A 182 35.04 -11.41 19.48
N ASP A 183 35.38 -11.58 20.76
CA ASP A 183 36.54 -12.38 21.19
C ASP A 183 36.35 -13.87 20.93
N ASN A 184 35.10 -14.36 21.02
CA ASN A 184 34.78 -15.79 20.87
C ASN A 184 34.29 -16.16 19.47
N PHE A 185 34.15 -15.21 18.55
CA PHE A 185 33.70 -15.46 17.17
C PHE A 185 34.49 -16.60 16.50
N GLU A 186 35.82 -16.49 16.44
CA GLU A 186 36.67 -17.51 15.81
C GLU A 186 36.55 -18.89 16.48
N ASN A 187 36.37 -18.91 17.80
CA ASN A 187 36.17 -20.16 18.53
C ASN A 187 34.80 -20.78 18.20
N ALA A 188 33.75 -19.96 18.13
CA ALA A 188 32.41 -20.40 17.77
C ALA A 188 32.37 -21.05 16.37
N PHE A 189 33.12 -20.53 15.40
CA PHE A 189 33.32 -21.20 14.10
C PHE A 189 33.99 -22.56 14.24
N LYS A 190 35.14 -22.61 14.94
CA LYS A 190 35.93 -23.85 15.09
C LYS A 190 35.14 -24.96 15.80
N GLN A 191 34.32 -24.59 16.77
CA GLN A 191 33.53 -25.52 17.58
C GLN A 191 32.12 -25.78 17.02
N ARG A 192 31.75 -25.15 15.88
CA ARG A 192 30.41 -25.24 15.27
C ARG A 192 29.27 -24.85 16.23
N TYR A 193 29.48 -23.77 16.98
CA TYR A 193 28.46 -23.20 17.88
C TYR A 193 27.40 -22.39 17.12
N PHE A 194 27.72 -21.94 15.92
CA PHE A 194 26.72 -21.42 14.98
C PHE A 194 25.96 -22.59 14.35
N GLN A 195 24.63 -22.56 14.50
CA GLN A 195 23.73 -23.55 13.95
C GLN A 195 22.62 -22.89 13.13
N VAL A 196 22.17 -23.61 12.10
CA VAL A 196 21.01 -23.23 11.28
C VAL A 196 19.75 -23.77 11.92
N TYR A 197 18.79 -22.88 12.13
CA TYR A 197 17.44 -23.21 12.51
C TYR A 197 16.54 -22.91 11.32
N TYR A 198 15.64 -23.82 11.00
CA TYR A 198 14.73 -23.70 9.87
C TYR A 198 13.32 -23.40 10.36
N GLN A 199 12.70 -22.38 9.79
CA GLN A 199 11.31 -22.04 10.04
C GLN A 199 10.47 -22.30 8.79
N LYS A 200 9.38 -23.06 8.94
CA LYS A 200 8.49 -23.45 7.84
C LYS A 200 7.81 -22.25 7.22
N GLU A 201 7.83 -22.19 5.89
CA GLU A 201 6.97 -21.33 5.07
C GLU A 201 5.83 -22.17 4.53
N ILE A 202 4.61 -21.69 4.69
CA ILE A 202 3.39 -22.43 4.37
C ILE A 202 2.67 -21.76 3.21
N ARG A 203 2.29 -22.57 2.21
CA ARG A 203 1.39 -22.13 1.15
C ARG A 203 0.00 -21.90 1.71
N ALA A 204 -0.56 -20.72 1.50
CA ALA A 204 -1.86 -20.33 2.04
C ALA A 204 -3.01 -21.24 1.58
N VAL A 205 -3.03 -21.62 0.31
CA VAL A 205 -4.16 -22.35 -0.30
C VAL A 205 -4.18 -23.85 0.02
N THR A 206 -3.01 -24.47 0.16
CA THR A 206 -2.87 -25.92 0.46
C THR A 206 -2.61 -26.19 1.93
N ARG A 207 -2.13 -25.17 2.67
CA ARG A 207 -1.63 -25.28 4.05
C ARG A 207 -0.44 -26.23 4.20
N LYS A 208 0.29 -26.47 3.12
CA LYS A 208 1.49 -27.32 3.10
C LYS A 208 2.75 -26.47 3.18
N VAL A 209 3.84 -27.09 3.63
CA VAL A 209 5.17 -26.49 3.58
C VAL A 209 5.58 -26.32 2.11
N CYS A 210 6.06 -25.14 1.75
CA CYS A 210 6.53 -24.82 0.40
C CYS A 210 7.93 -24.18 0.40
N GLY A 211 8.60 -24.18 1.56
CA GLY A 211 9.88 -23.51 1.77
C GLY A 211 10.26 -23.45 3.24
N TYR A 212 11.50 -23.05 3.50
CA TYR A 212 12.00 -22.78 4.84
C TYR A 212 12.88 -21.54 4.86
N GLU A 213 12.79 -20.77 5.93
CA GLU A 213 13.76 -19.71 6.20
C GLU A 213 14.90 -20.24 7.08
N ALA A 214 16.13 -20.01 6.67
CA ALA A 214 17.34 -20.33 7.43
C ALA A 214 17.71 -19.19 8.39
N LEU A 215 17.66 -19.48 9.69
CA LEU A 215 17.88 -18.53 10.77
C LEU A 215 19.10 -18.92 11.59
N ALA A 216 20.06 -18.00 11.73
CA ALA A 216 21.24 -18.20 12.55
C ALA A 216 20.90 -18.29 14.05
N ARG A 217 21.49 -19.25 14.75
CA ARG A 217 21.49 -19.33 16.21
C ARG A 217 22.91 -19.60 16.70
N TRP A 218 23.32 -18.87 17.73
CA TRP A 218 24.61 -19.10 18.41
C TRP A 218 24.35 -19.83 19.72
N LEU A 219 24.70 -21.12 19.74
CA LEU A 219 24.62 -21.99 20.92
C LEU A 219 25.93 -21.94 21.68
N ASP A 220 26.03 -21.00 22.60
CA ASP A 220 27.22 -20.76 23.39
C ASP A 220 27.24 -21.60 24.69
N PRO A 221 28.37 -22.23 25.05
CA PRO A 221 28.46 -23.03 26.27
C PRO A 221 28.36 -22.21 27.56
N GLN A 222 28.65 -20.92 27.55
CA GLN A 222 28.63 -20.04 28.72
C GLN A 222 27.30 -19.27 28.82
N TYR A 223 26.83 -18.69 27.71
CA TYR A 223 25.64 -17.83 27.68
C TYR A 223 24.36 -18.53 27.19
N GLY A 224 24.45 -19.80 26.78
CA GLY A 224 23.32 -20.50 26.16
C GLY A 224 23.04 -19.95 24.77
N ILE A 225 21.77 -19.71 24.44
CA ILE A 225 21.41 -19.17 23.12
C ILE A 225 21.60 -17.66 23.12
N ILE A 226 22.63 -17.17 22.42
CA ILE A 226 22.83 -15.74 22.20
C ILE A 226 21.86 -15.27 21.10
N SER A 227 21.10 -14.22 21.39
CA SER A 227 20.09 -13.67 20.47
C SER A 227 20.71 -13.16 19.17
N PRO A 228 20.13 -13.49 17.99
CA PRO A 228 20.54 -12.93 16.70
C PRO A 228 20.58 -11.40 16.68
N ALA A 229 19.58 -10.75 17.26
CA ALA A 229 19.52 -9.30 17.35
C ALA A 229 20.72 -8.68 18.09
N VAL A 230 21.43 -9.46 18.93
CA VAL A 230 22.63 -8.99 19.62
C VAL A 230 23.87 -9.28 18.79
N PHE A 231 24.12 -10.54 18.42
CA PHE A 231 25.39 -10.88 17.78
C PHE A 231 25.48 -10.39 16.33
N ILE A 232 24.37 -10.36 15.57
CA ILE A 232 24.38 -9.87 14.17
C ILE A 232 24.81 -8.40 14.16
N GLU A 233 24.19 -7.55 15.00
CA GLU A 233 24.52 -6.13 15.10
C GLU A 233 26.00 -5.93 15.48
N VAL A 234 26.53 -6.75 16.39
CA VAL A 234 27.95 -6.71 16.76
C VAL A 234 28.83 -7.07 15.56
N LEU A 235 28.55 -8.18 14.86
CA LEU A 235 29.32 -8.64 13.72
C LEU A 235 29.28 -7.67 12.55
N GLU A 236 28.15 -7.02 12.30
CA GLU A 236 28.05 -5.93 11.32
C GLU A 236 28.94 -4.76 11.72
N SER A 237 28.89 -4.35 13.00
CA SER A 237 29.69 -3.20 13.48
C SER A 237 31.20 -3.41 13.37
N VAL A 238 31.67 -4.66 13.41
CA VAL A 238 33.08 -5.05 13.24
C VAL A 238 33.39 -5.67 11.87
N HIS A 239 32.46 -5.61 10.92
CA HIS A 239 32.61 -6.07 9.52
C HIS A 239 32.95 -7.57 9.39
N LEU A 240 32.39 -8.41 10.26
CA LEU A 240 32.57 -9.88 10.27
C LEU A 240 31.34 -10.66 9.79
N ILE A 241 30.19 -10.01 9.56
CA ILE A 241 28.91 -10.65 9.27
C ILE A 241 28.95 -11.59 8.04
N HIS A 242 29.59 -11.16 6.94
CA HIS A 242 29.76 -11.96 5.72
C HIS A 242 30.36 -13.35 5.94
N ARG A 243 31.20 -13.53 6.96
CA ARG A 243 31.77 -14.84 7.28
C ARG A 243 30.75 -15.77 7.90
N LEU A 244 29.83 -15.24 8.71
CA LEU A 244 28.71 -15.99 9.25
C LEU A 244 27.76 -16.37 8.12
N ASP A 245 27.37 -15.42 7.28
CA ASP A 245 26.37 -15.66 6.24
C ASP A 245 26.85 -16.69 5.21
N ILE A 246 28.13 -16.62 4.78
CA ILE A 246 28.73 -17.65 3.92
C ILE A 246 28.75 -19.03 4.61
N TYR A 247 29.04 -19.09 5.92
CA TYR A 247 29.02 -20.36 6.67
C TYR A 247 27.61 -20.92 6.79
N MET A 248 26.61 -20.07 7.03
CA MET A 248 25.20 -20.46 7.07
C MET A 248 24.77 -21.03 5.72
N ILE A 249 25.15 -20.38 4.61
CA ILE A 249 24.86 -20.87 3.25
C ILE A 249 25.56 -22.20 2.95
N ASP A 250 26.82 -22.39 3.38
CA ASP A 250 27.52 -23.67 3.24
C ASP A 250 26.79 -24.80 3.99
N GLN A 251 26.29 -24.52 5.20
CA GLN A 251 25.54 -25.48 5.99
C GLN A 251 24.16 -25.77 5.39
N VAL A 252 23.44 -24.75 4.91
CA VAL A 252 22.18 -24.93 4.16
C VAL A 252 22.37 -25.81 2.93
N CYS A 253 23.42 -25.56 2.14
CA CYS A 253 23.72 -26.40 0.97
C CYS A 253 24.05 -27.84 1.37
N SER A 254 24.76 -28.05 2.48
CA SER A 254 25.03 -29.39 3.02
C SER A 254 23.74 -30.10 3.44
N ASP A 255 22.86 -29.40 4.17
CA ASP A 255 21.60 -29.96 4.67
C ASP A 255 20.68 -30.34 3.50
N LEU A 256 20.56 -29.47 2.49
CA LEU A 256 19.83 -29.77 1.24
C LEU A 256 20.39 -31.00 0.54
N ARG A 257 21.72 -31.13 0.43
CA ARG A 257 22.36 -32.29 -0.22
C ARG A 257 22.03 -33.58 0.51
N ASP A 258 22.10 -33.55 1.85
CA ASP A 258 21.77 -34.71 2.68
C ASP A 258 20.32 -35.15 2.49
N ASP A 259 19.38 -34.22 2.31
CA ASP A 259 17.97 -34.53 2.03
C ASP A 259 17.77 -35.12 0.63
N ILE A 260 18.42 -34.56 -0.41
CA ILE A 260 18.38 -35.10 -1.77
C ILE A 260 18.96 -36.53 -1.81
N ASP A 261 20.12 -36.76 -1.16
CA ASP A 261 20.76 -38.09 -1.10
C ASP A 261 19.91 -39.12 -0.35
N SER A 262 19.13 -38.67 0.62
CA SER A 262 18.25 -39.52 1.40
C SER A 262 16.91 -39.81 0.70
N GLY A 263 16.63 -39.15 -0.43
CA GLY A 263 15.38 -39.29 -1.19
C GLY A 263 14.17 -38.68 -0.49
N TYR A 264 14.38 -37.68 0.37
CA TYR A 264 13.28 -36.89 0.94
C TYR A 264 12.82 -35.82 -0.05
N GLU A 265 11.58 -35.33 0.12
CA GLU A 265 11.12 -34.13 -0.57
C GLU A 265 11.97 -32.93 -0.11
N VAL A 266 12.38 -32.10 -1.07
CA VAL A 266 13.28 -30.98 -0.82
C VAL A 266 12.60 -29.69 -1.25
N GLU A 267 12.49 -28.78 -0.30
CA GLU A 267 11.89 -27.46 -0.48
C GLU A 267 12.98 -26.39 -0.59
N PRO A 268 12.70 -25.26 -1.26
CA PRO A 268 13.62 -24.13 -1.26
C PRO A 268 13.88 -23.60 0.14
N ILE A 269 15.09 -23.09 0.34
CA ILE A 269 15.50 -22.47 1.58
C ILE A 269 15.89 -21.03 1.32
N SER A 270 15.25 -20.09 2.00
CA SER A 270 15.63 -18.69 1.97
C SER A 270 16.76 -18.40 2.96
N VAL A 271 17.70 -17.55 2.54
CA VAL A 271 18.85 -17.12 3.34
C VAL A 271 18.92 -15.60 3.35
N ASN A 272 19.08 -15.05 4.56
CA ASN A 272 19.22 -13.62 4.78
C ASN A 272 20.63 -13.14 4.42
N LEU A 273 20.72 -12.06 3.65
CA LEU A 273 21.98 -11.36 3.38
C LEU A 273 21.95 -9.95 3.95
N SER A 274 22.99 -9.62 4.70
CA SER A 274 23.26 -8.26 5.15
C SER A 274 23.72 -7.38 3.99
N ARG A 275 23.53 -6.07 4.14
CA ARG A 275 24.10 -5.10 3.19
C ARG A 275 25.62 -5.25 3.05
N LEU A 276 26.30 -5.53 4.16
CA LEU A 276 27.75 -5.60 4.22
C LEU A 276 28.30 -6.77 3.40
N ASP A 277 27.52 -7.82 3.14
CA ASP A 277 27.97 -8.94 2.31
C ASP A 277 28.26 -8.51 0.88
N PHE A 278 27.41 -7.63 0.36
CA PHE A 278 27.58 -7.04 -0.97
C PHE A 278 28.77 -6.07 -1.02
N GLU A 279 29.04 -5.35 0.07
CA GLU A 279 30.13 -4.36 0.13
C GLU A 279 31.51 -4.98 0.37
N LEU A 280 31.57 -6.04 1.19
CA LEU A 280 32.81 -6.63 1.68
C LEU A 280 33.34 -7.76 0.78
N CYS A 281 32.48 -8.42 0.00
CA CYS A 281 32.89 -9.52 -0.87
C CYS A 281 32.02 -9.66 -2.12
N ASP A 282 32.45 -10.51 -3.07
CA ASP A 282 31.59 -10.94 -4.18
C ASP A 282 30.69 -12.08 -3.69
N ILE A 283 29.67 -11.73 -2.89
CA ILE A 283 28.80 -12.69 -2.20
C ILE A 283 28.15 -13.70 -3.15
N MET A 284 27.79 -13.27 -4.36
CA MET A 284 27.25 -14.16 -5.38
C MET A 284 28.23 -15.27 -5.77
N SER A 285 29.50 -14.91 -5.96
CA SER A 285 30.55 -15.90 -6.27
C SER A 285 30.78 -16.86 -5.09
N GLU A 286 30.64 -16.41 -3.85
CA GLU A 286 30.74 -17.28 -2.66
C GLU A 286 29.55 -18.23 -2.56
N ILE A 287 28.32 -17.75 -2.81
CA ILE A 287 27.12 -18.59 -2.87
C ILE A 287 27.25 -19.65 -3.96
N ASP A 288 27.68 -19.26 -5.17
CA ASP A 288 27.88 -20.21 -6.27
C ASP A 288 28.97 -21.26 -5.95
N LYS A 289 30.01 -20.91 -5.18
CA LYS A 289 31.00 -21.88 -4.69
C LYS A 289 30.40 -22.87 -3.71
N CYS A 290 29.64 -22.41 -2.70
CA CYS A 290 28.98 -23.28 -1.73
C CYS A 290 28.00 -24.22 -2.44
N ARG A 291 27.15 -23.67 -3.30
CA ARG A 291 26.19 -24.43 -4.09
C ARG A 291 26.86 -25.48 -4.98
N ALA A 292 27.92 -25.10 -5.71
CA ALA A 292 28.65 -26.02 -6.59
C ALA A 292 29.42 -27.11 -5.83
N LYS A 293 29.87 -26.84 -4.60
CA LYS A 293 30.53 -27.84 -3.73
C LYS A 293 29.59 -28.99 -3.37
N TYR A 294 28.29 -28.74 -3.21
CA TYR A 294 27.28 -29.73 -2.83
C TYR A 294 26.32 -30.12 -3.97
N ASP A 295 26.54 -29.61 -5.19
CA ASP A 295 25.70 -29.83 -6.37
C ASP A 295 24.21 -29.47 -6.16
N ILE A 296 23.99 -28.29 -5.57
CA ILE A 296 22.64 -27.78 -5.28
C ILE A 296 22.11 -26.94 -6.47
N PRO A 297 20.86 -27.13 -6.91
CA PRO A 297 20.20 -26.24 -7.87
C PRO A 297 20.03 -24.81 -7.32
N LYS A 298 19.97 -23.80 -8.19
CA LYS A 298 19.82 -22.40 -7.74
C LYS A 298 18.42 -22.12 -7.19
N GLU A 299 17.45 -22.83 -7.75
CA GLU A 299 16.02 -22.79 -7.45
C GLU A 299 15.70 -23.25 -6.01
N LEU A 300 16.66 -23.88 -5.31
CA LEU A 300 16.53 -24.26 -3.91
C LEU A 300 17.09 -23.21 -2.93
N LEU A 301 17.63 -22.10 -3.43
CA LEU A 301 18.19 -21.03 -2.61
C LEU A 301 17.54 -19.69 -2.96
N HIS A 302 16.73 -19.17 -2.06
CA HIS A 302 16.13 -17.84 -2.17
C HIS A 302 16.95 -16.82 -1.38
N ILE A 303 17.16 -15.64 -1.94
CA ILE A 303 17.99 -14.60 -1.31
C ILE A 303 17.10 -13.53 -0.70
N GLU A 304 17.16 -13.36 0.61
CA GLU A 304 16.42 -12.32 1.33
C GLU A 304 17.29 -11.10 1.60
N VAL A 305 16.72 -9.92 1.37
CA VAL A 305 17.36 -8.62 1.63
C VAL A 305 16.38 -7.72 2.35
N THR A 306 16.78 -7.20 3.52
CA THR A 306 15.92 -6.33 4.33
C THR A 306 15.66 -4.97 3.68
N GLU A 307 14.50 -4.38 3.95
CA GLU A 307 14.15 -3.03 3.47
C GLU A 307 15.21 -1.98 3.85
N SER A 308 15.74 -2.07 5.06
CA SER A 308 16.72 -1.13 5.60
C SER A 308 18.07 -1.17 4.86
N ALA A 309 18.49 -2.36 4.41
CA ALA A 309 19.70 -2.54 3.62
C ALA A 309 19.62 -1.78 2.28
N ILE A 310 18.43 -1.75 1.66
CA ILE A 310 18.17 -1.10 0.37
C ILE A 310 18.19 0.43 0.50
N ALA A 311 17.53 0.96 1.53
CA ALA A 311 17.39 2.40 1.72
C ALA A 311 18.74 3.13 1.86
N ALA A 312 19.76 2.44 2.39
CA ALA A 312 21.05 3.05 2.72
C ALA A 312 22.10 2.99 1.59
N GLY A 313 21.74 2.48 0.40
CA GLY A 313 22.68 2.28 -0.72
C GLY A 313 22.02 1.95 -2.07
N ALA A 314 20.83 2.52 -2.33
CA ALA A 314 19.94 2.29 -3.47
C ALA A 314 20.62 1.82 -4.79
N ASP A 315 21.46 2.66 -5.40
CA ASP A 315 22.08 2.35 -6.70
C ASP A 315 23.08 1.18 -6.69
N PHE A 316 23.69 0.92 -5.53
CA PHE A 316 24.65 -0.18 -5.37
C PHE A 316 23.92 -1.50 -5.25
N LEU A 317 22.99 -1.60 -4.30
CA LEU A 317 22.30 -2.85 -4.00
C LEU A 317 21.36 -3.28 -5.13
N GLY A 318 20.68 -2.34 -5.79
CA GLY A 318 19.82 -2.62 -6.95
C GLY A 318 20.54 -3.34 -8.10
N LYS A 319 21.82 -3.00 -8.36
CA LYS A 319 22.63 -3.69 -9.38
C LYS A 319 22.93 -5.14 -8.99
N HIS A 320 23.16 -5.39 -7.71
CA HIS A 320 23.39 -6.74 -7.20
C HIS A 320 22.11 -7.57 -7.23
N ILE A 321 20.97 -7.02 -6.80
CA ILE A 321 19.65 -7.67 -6.90
C ILE A 321 19.39 -8.11 -8.35
N LYS A 322 19.57 -7.20 -9.30
CA LYS A 322 19.42 -7.53 -10.73
C LYS A 322 20.39 -8.64 -11.17
N LYS A 323 21.66 -8.58 -10.75
CA LYS A 323 22.67 -9.61 -11.05
C LYS A 323 22.26 -10.99 -10.54
N PHE A 324 21.69 -11.08 -9.33
CA PHE A 324 21.18 -12.34 -8.76
C PHE A 324 20.01 -12.89 -9.59
N ARG A 325 19.03 -12.04 -9.91
CA ARG A 325 17.85 -12.43 -10.72
C ARG A 325 18.24 -12.85 -12.14
N ASP A 326 19.08 -12.09 -12.81
CA ASP A 326 19.61 -12.42 -14.14
C ASP A 326 20.39 -13.75 -14.14
N ALA A 327 20.90 -14.17 -12.98
CA ALA A 327 21.60 -15.44 -12.80
C ALA A 327 20.70 -16.60 -12.39
N GLY A 328 19.40 -16.37 -12.21
CA GLY A 328 18.38 -17.38 -11.89
C GLY A 328 18.13 -17.60 -10.41
N TYR A 329 18.55 -16.70 -9.51
CA TYR A 329 18.13 -16.72 -8.12
C TYR A 329 16.85 -15.92 -7.94
N GLU A 330 15.95 -16.39 -7.08
CA GLU A 330 14.89 -15.53 -6.57
C GLU A 330 15.43 -14.58 -5.52
N VAL A 331 14.99 -13.32 -5.58
CA VAL A 331 15.36 -12.30 -4.59
C VAL A 331 14.10 -11.74 -3.94
N TRP A 332 14.08 -11.87 -2.62
CA TRP A 332 12.95 -11.58 -1.75
C TRP A 332 13.26 -10.30 -0.95
N MET A 333 12.27 -9.42 -0.84
CA MET A 333 12.34 -8.26 0.04
C MET A 333 11.80 -8.63 1.41
N ASP A 334 12.66 -8.52 2.43
CA ASP A 334 12.34 -8.82 3.82
C ASP A 334 11.96 -7.56 4.61
N ASP A 335 11.23 -7.73 5.73
CA ASP A 335 10.75 -6.65 6.61
C ASP A 335 9.93 -5.54 5.90
N PHE A 336 9.16 -5.86 4.86
CA PHE A 336 8.44 -4.83 4.10
C PHE A 336 7.44 -4.07 4.97
N GLY A 337 7.63 -2.75 5.05
CA GLY A 337 6.77 -1.82 5.76
C GLY A 337 7.25 -1.47 7.18
N ALA A 338 8.40 -2.01 7.61
CA ALA A 338 9.10 -1.56 8.81
C ALA A 338 9.84 -0.22 8.60
N GLY A 339 10.16 0.13 7.35
CA GLY A 339 10.90 1.35 7.00
C GLY A 339 10.05 2.51 6.44
N TYR A 340 10.67 3.68 6.26
CA TYR A 340 10.01 4.91 5.80
C TYR A 340 9.83 5.01 4.28
N SER A 341 10.34 4.07 3.47
CA SER A 341 10.39 4.20 1.99
C SER A 341 10.10 2.91 1.21
N SER A 342 9.37 1.98 1.81
CA SER A 342 9.09 0.63 1.27
C SER A 342 8.50 0.66 -0.15
N PHE A 343 7.55 1.56 -0.43
CA PHE A 343 6.91 1.65 -1.75
C PHE A 343 7.83 2.16 -2.86
N ASN A 344 8.80 3.02 -2.55
CA ASN A 344 9.78 3.46 -3.56
C ASN A 344 10.70 2.29 -3.95
N ASN A 345 11.07 1.44 -2.99
CA ASN A 345 11.90 0.28 -3.27
C ASN A 345 11.19 -0.71 -4.24
N LEU A 346 9.89 -0.97 -4.05
CA LEU A 346 9.12 -1.81 -4.98
C LEU A 346 8.94 -1.21 -6.38
N LYS A 347 9.02 0.12 -6.48
CA LYS A 347 8.97 0.82 -7.76
C LYS A 347 10.30 0.74 -8.50
N ASP A 348 11.41 0.88 -7.77
CA ASP A 348 12.74 1.07 -8.36
C ASP A 348 13.50 -0.26 -8.56
N TYR A 349 13.10 -1.34 -7.89
CA TYR A 349 13.72 -2.65 -7.99
C TYR A 349 12.69 -3.75 -8.20
N ASP A 350 13.08 -4.76 -8.97
CA ASP A 350 12.26 -5.91 -9.25
C ASP A 350 12.57 -7.04 -8.26
N PHE A 351 11.62 -7.35 -7.38
CA PHE A 351 11.67 -8.50 -6.45
C PHE A 351 10.72 -9.61 -6.90
N ASP A 352 11.05 -10.84 -6.53
CA ASP A 352 10.18 -12.00 -6.81
C ASP A 352 9.11 -12.14 -5.72
N VAL A 353 9.48 -11.90 -4.45
CA VAL A 353 8.59 -12.00 -3.28
C VAL A 353 8.77 -10.81 -2.36
N VAL A 354 7.69 -10.38 -1.73
CA VAL A 354 7.69 -9.43 -0.61
C VAL A 354 7.21 -10.14 0.65
N LYS A 355 8.05 -10.13 1.69
CA LYS A 355 7.73 -10.60 3.04
C LYS A 355 7.19 -9.42 3.85
N ILE A 356 5.92 -9.52 4.26
CA ILE A 356 5.20 -8.49 4.99
C ILE A 356 5.51 -8.65 6.47
N ASP A 357 6.11 -7.63 7.08
CA ASP A 357 6.55 -7.62 8.47
C ASP A 357 5.42 -7.98 9.46
N MET A 358 5.78 -8.73 10.49
CA MET A 358 4.88 -9.14 11.57
C MET A 358 4.21 -7.95 12.30
N GLY A 359 4.79 -6.75 12.24
CA GLY A 359 4.24 -5.52 12.80
C GLY A 359 2.83 -5.21 12.30
N PHE A 360 2.49 -5.59 11.06
CA PHE A 360 1.13 -5.39 10.51
C PHE A 360 0.08 -6.33 11.12
N LEU A 361 0.51 -7.46 11.68
CA LEU A 361 -0.37 -8.42 12.37
C LEU A 361 -0.51 -8.14 13.87
N ARG A 362 0.23 -7.17 14.42
CA ARG A 362 0.01 -6.71 15.80
C ARG A 362 -1.34 -6.02 15.93
N GLU A 363 -2.07 -6.33 17.01
CA GLU A 363 -3.40 -5.79 17.30
C GLU A 363 -4.45 -6.07 16.19
N PHE A 364 -4.24 -7.12 15.40
CA PHE A 364 -5.07 -7.47 14.24
C PHE A 364 -6.57 -7.65 14.54
N GLU A 365 -6.90 -8.13 15.74
CA GLU A 365 -8.28 -8.38 16.19
C GLU A 365 -9.04 -7.09 16.52
N THR A 366 -8.34 -6.07 17.03
CA THR A 366 -8.95 -4.82 17.52
C THR A 366 -8.83 -3.66 16.53
N ASN A 367 -7.88 -3.73 15.59
CA ASN A 367 -7.56 -2.64 14.67
C ASN A 367 -8.00 -2.92 13.22
N GLN A 368 -9.17 -2.40 12.86
CA GLN A 368 -9.68 -2.49 11.48
C GLN A 368 -8.73 -1.85 10.44
N LYS A 369 -7.90 -0.87 10.82
CA LYS A 369 -6.95 -0.24 9.90
C LYS A 369 -5.87 -1.22 9.44
N SER A 370 -5.36 -2.07 10.35
CA SER A 370 -4.35 -3.08 10.00
C SER A 370 -4.85 -4.02 8.91
N ARG A 371 -6.13 -4.44 8.99
CA ARG A 371 -6.78 -5.27 7.95
C ARG A 371 -6.83 -4.55 6.59
N ILE A 372 -7.23 -3.27 6.57
CA ILE A 372 -7.31 -2.49 5.33
C ILE A 372 -5.93 -2.31 4.71
N ILE A 373 -4.91 -2.03 5.53
CA ILE A 373 -3.53 -1.84 5.07
C ILE A 373 -2.98 -3.14 4.49
N LEU A 374 -3.11 -4.27 5.20
CA LEU A 374 -2.68 -5.58 4.70
C LEU A 374 -3.34 -5.94 3.36
N ALA A 375 -4.66 -5.77 3.26
CA ALA A 375 -5.37 -6.00 1.99
C ALA A 375 -4.83 -5.09 0.87
N SER A 376 -4.54 -3.83 1.18
CA SER A 376 -3.99 -2.88 0.20
C SER A 376 -2.58 -3.27 -0.25
N ILE A 377 -1.73 -3.73 0.67
CA ILE A 377 -0.37 -4.21 0.37
C ILE A 377 -0.43 -5.45 -0.51
N VAL A 378 -1.23 -6.46 -0.15
CA VAL A 378 -1.39 -7.69 -0.94
C VAL A 378 -1.94 -7.36 -2.33
N ASN A 379 -2.95 -6.51 -2.43
CA ASN A 379 -3.49 -6.08 -3.72
C ASN A 379 -2.41 -5.42 -4.58
N MET A 380 -1.66 -4.47 -4.01
CA MET A 380 -0.61 -3.76 -4.73
C MET A 380 0.51 -4.70 -5.19
N ALA A 381 1.02 -5.57 -4.32
CA ALA A 381 2.07 -6.52 -4.68
C ALA A 381 1.66 -7.39 -5.88
N LYS A 382 0.42 -7.90 -5.87
CA LYS A 382 -0.13 -8.65 -7.00
C LYS A 382 -0.27 -7.83 -8.28
N GLU A 383 -0.70 -6.57 -8.19
CA GLU A 383 -0.76 -5.68 -9.35
C GLU A 383 0.62 -5.37 -9.93
N LEU A 384 1.67 -5.40 -9.10
CA LEU A 384 3.07 -5.30 -9.54
C LEU A 384 3.64 -6.63 -10.06
N GLY A 385 2.88 -7.73 -9.95
CA GLY A 385 3.34 -9.07 -10.31
C GLY A 385 4.34 -9.67 -9.32
N ILE A 386 4.35 -9.20 -8.07
CA ILE A 386 5.23 -9.63 -7.00
C ILE A 386 4.45 -10.57 -6.07
N HIS A 387 5.04 -11.72 -5.74
CA HIS A 387 4.43 -12.69 -4.83
C HIS A 387 4.48 -12.19 -3.38
N THR A 388 3.61 -12.74 -2.52
CA THR A 388 3.46 -12.26 -1.13
C THR A 388 3.67 -13.35 -0.10
N LEU A 389 4.45 -13.05 0.94
CA LEU A 389 4.57 -13.83 2.16
C LEU A 389 4.21 -12.96 3.36
N ALA A 390 3.39 -13.46 4.29
CA ALA A 390 3.11 -12.75 5.54
C ALA A 390 3.81 -13.42 6.73
N GLU A 391 4.56 -12.64 7.51
CA GLU A 391 5.31 -13.13 8.67
C GLU A 391 4.55 -12.93 9.98
N GLY A 392 4.93 -13.70 11.01
CA GLY A 392 4.37 -13.56 12.36
C GLY A 392 2.92 -14.02 12.48
N VAL A 393 2.48 -14.99 11.67
CA VAL A 393 1.15 -15.59 11.79
C VAL A 393 1.09 -16.49 13.02
N GLU A 394 0.30 -16.11 14.02
CA GLU A 394 0.19 -16.80 15.30
C GLU A 394 -1.20 -17.43 15.55
N THR A 395 -2.25 -16.93 14.90
CA THR A 395 -3.63 -17.39 15.11
C THR A 395 -4.34 -17.83 13.84
N GLU A 396 -5.30 -18.74 13.98
CA GLU A 396 -6.13 -19.21 12.86
C GLU A 396 -6.93 -18.06 12.22
N GLU A 397 -7.34 -17.06 13.00
CA GLU A 397 -8.05 -15.88 12.48
C GLU A 397 -7.16 -15.06 11.53
N GLN A 398 -5.89 -14.85 11.88
CA GLN A 398 -4.92 -14.18 11.02
C GLN A 398 -4.71 -14.97 9.72
N TYR A 399 -4.53 -16.28 9.82
CA TYR A 399 -4.42 -17.18 8.67
C TYR A 399 -5.63 -17.07 7.74
N GLU A 400 -6.85 -17.22 8.28
CA GLU A 400 -8.06 -17.16 7.48
C GLU A 400 -8.23 -15.81 6.77
N PHE A 401 -7.87 -14.71 7.44
CA PHE A 401 -7.93 -13.39 6.84
C PHE A 401 -6.94 -13.24 5.69
N LEU A 402 -5.67 -13.60 5.93
CA LEU A 402 -4.61 -13.53 4.93
C LEU A 402 -4.96 -14.38 3.69
N LEU A 403 -5.52 -15.57 3.89
CA LEU A 403 -6.05 -16.41 2.82
C LEU A 403 -7.17 -15.71 2.04
N LYS A 404 -8.15 -15.11 2.72
CA LYS A 404 -9.30 -14.41 2.10
C LYS A 404 -8.87 -13.22 1.24
N ILE A 405 -7.82 -12.50 1.64
CA ILE A 405 -7.28 -11.38 0.85
C ILE A 405 -6.30 -11.82 -0.23
N GLY A 406 -6.01 -13.12 -0.31
CA GLY A 406 -5.16 -13.71 -1.35
C GLY A 406 -3.67 -13.68 -1.06
N CYS A 407 -3.22 -13.49 0.18
CA CYS A 407 -1.81 -13.66 0.51
C CYS A 407 -1.38 -15.11 0.20
N GLU A 408 -0.20 -15.29 -0.40
CA GLU A 408 0.16 -16.55 -1.05
C GLU A 408 0.92 -17.52 -0.15
N LYS A 409 1.88 -16.98 0.61
CA LYS A 409 2.72 -17.71 1.57
C LYS A 409 2.55 -17.11 2.96
N MET A 410 2.74 -17.92 4.00
CA MET A 410 2.63 -17.49 5.38
C MET A 410 3.69 -18.15 6.24
N GLN A 411 4.19 -17.43 7.23
CA GLN A 411 5.20 -17.91 8.16
C GLN A 411 4.86 -17.43 9.57
N GLY A 412 5.04 -18.29 10.57
CA GLY A 412 4.80 -17.91 11.96
C GLY A 412 4.56 -19.08 12.91
N TYR A 413 4.37 -18.76 14.18
CA TYR A 413 4.27 -19.76 15.25
C TYR A 413 3.00 -20.62 15.21
N LEU A 414 1.99 -20.22 14.43
CA LEU A 414 0.84 -21.07 14.13
C LEU A 414 1.28 -22.40 13.49
N PHE A 415 2.33 -22.37 12.66
CA PHE A 415 2.82 -23.52 11.89
C PHE A 415 4.03 -24.21 12.53
N GLY A 416 4.77 -23.47 13.35
CA GLY A 416 5.90 -23.99 14.10
C GLY A 416 6.93 -22.91 14.40
N LYS A 417 7.69 -23.13 15.49
CA LYS A 417 8.86 -22.31 15.79
C LYS A 417 10.06 -22.77 14.95
N PRO A 418 11.06 -21.90 14.72
CA PRO A 418 12.34 -22.31 14.15
C PRO A 418 12.96 -23.46 14.95
N LYS A 419 13.50 -24.47 14.27
CA LYS A 419 14.16 -25.63 14.90
C LYS A 419 15.40 -26.07 14.11
N PRO A 420 16.40 -26.70 14.74
CA PRO A 420 17.55 -27.24 14.03
C PRO A 420 17.19 -28.55 13.32
N VAL A 421 17.96 -28.93 12.28
CA VAL A 421 17.76 -30.18 11.51
C VAL A 421 17.63 -31.41 12.40
N SER A 422 18.37 -31.47 13.51
CA SER A 422 18.35 -32.60 14.44
C SER A 422 17.00 -32.85 15.10
N GLU A 423 16.12 -31.85 15.13
CA GLU A 423 14.75 -31.98 15.67
C GLU A 423 13.70 -32.31 14.60
N PHE A 424 14.07 -32.33 13.32
CA PHE A 424 13.15 -32.72 12.24
C PHE A 424 12.96 -34.23 12.23
N VAL A 425 11.70 -34.66 12.21
CA VAL A 425 11.35 -36.06 11.93
C VAL A 425 11.18 -36.17 10.42
N ARG A 426 12.29 -36.33 9.68
CA ARG A 426 12.30 -36.25 8.20
C ARG A 426 11.21 -37.07 7.51
N SER A 427 10.89 -38.27 8.00
CA SER A 427 9.83 -39.12 7.44
C SER A 427 8.41 -38.56 7.57
N ALA A 428 8.18 -37.66 8.55
CA ALA A 428 6.90 -37.00 8.76
C ALA A 428 6.94 -35.57 8.21
N ASP A 429 7.98 -34.81 8.57
CA ASP A 429 8.12 -33.40 8.20
C ASP A 429 8.39 -33.18 6.70
N CYS A 430 9.06 -34.10 6.02
CA CYS A 430 9.40 -34.04 4.59
C CYS A 430 8.57 -35.05 3.77
N SER A 431 7.32 -35.29 4.17
CA SER A 431 6.40 -36.20 3.47
C SER A 431 5.51 -35.43 2.50
N SER A 432 5.06 -36.08 1.41
CA SER A 432 4.13 -35.47 0.45
C SER A 432 2.76 -35.12 1.03
N GLU A 433 2.43 -35.58 2.24
CA GLU A 433 1.23 -35.12 2.97
C GLU A 433 1.43 -33.72 3.58
N ASN A 434 2.65 -33.39 4.01
CA ASN A 434 2.98 -32.15 4.71
C ASN A 434 3.69 -31.11 3.82
N CYS A 435 4.44 -31.55 2.82
CA CYS A 435 5.17 -30.73 1.87
C CYS A 435 4.45 -30.65 0.52
N GLU A 436 4.74 -29.58 -0.22
CA GLU A 436 4.42 -29.50 -1.63
C GLU A 436 5.44 -30.35 -2.40
N GLU A 437 5.06 -30.91 -3.56
CA GLU A 437 6.10 -31.52 -4.41
C GLU A 437 6.77 -30.36 -5.14
N PHE A 438 8.10 -30.31 -5.10
CA PHE A 438 8.87 -29.19 -5.63
C PHE A 438 8.53 -28.86 -7.11
N ASP A 439 8.25 -29.90 -7.91
CA ASP A 439 7.83 -29.76 -9.31
C ASP A 439 6.52 -28.96 -9.50
N PHE A 440 5.71 -28.79 -8.44
CA PHE A 440 4.50 -27.96 -8.45
C PHE A 440 4.69 -26.56 -7.87
N SER A 441 5.90 -26.17 -7.44
CA SER A 441 6.12 -24.83 -6.87
C SER A 441 5.68 -23.73 -7.85
N SER A 442 6.12 -23.82 -9.11
CA SER A 442 5.71 -22.87 -10.17
C SER A 442 4.21 -22.91 -10.47
N TYR A 443 3.58 -24.09 -10.34
CA TYR A 443 2.14 -24.24 -10.53
C TYR A 443 1.34 -23.50 -9.43
N TYR A 444 1.79 -23.61 -8.18
CA TYR A 444 1.16 -22.90 -7.07
C TYR A 444 1.47 -21.41 -7.05
N ASP A 445 2.66 -21.00 -7.50
CA ASP A 445 3.00 -19.59 -7.68
C ASP A 445 2.13 -18.97 -8.77
N ASP A 446 1.89 -19.67 -9.89
CA ASP A 446 0.95 -19.23 -10.94
C ASP A 446 -0.48 -19.04 -10.38
N ILE A 447 -0.96 -19.96 -9.52
CA ILE A 447 -2.24 -19.80 -8.80
C ILE A 447 -2.19 -18.57 -7.88
N GLY A 448 -1.07 -18.36 -7.19
CA GLY A 448 -0.83 -17.27 -6.27
C GLY A 448 -0.96 -15.89 -6.93
N THR A 449 -0.66 -15.78 -8.22
CA THR A 449 -0.79 -14.52 -8.99
C THR A 449 -2.22 -13.99 -9.08
N VAL A 450 -3.25 -14.81 -8.78
CA VAL A 450 -4.65 -14.39 -8.84
C VAL A 450 -4.94 -13.31 -7.80
N ASN A 451 -5.31 -12.12 -8.26
CA ASN A 451 -5.70 -11.02 -7.39
C ASN A 451 -7.19 -11.09 -7.03
N PHE A 452 -7.51 -11.74 -5.90
CA PHE A 452 -8.88 -11.87 -5.37
C PHE A 452 -9.49 -10.56 -4.87
N LEU A 453 -8.67 -9.54 -4.63
CA LEU A 453 -9.12 -8.22 -4.20
C LEU A 453 -9.50 -7.32 -5.37
N ASN A 454 -9.04 -7.67 -6.57
CA ASN A 454 -9.46 -7.02 -7.81
C ASN A 454 -10.89 -7.47 -8.16
N SER A 455 -11.70 -6.57 -8.73
CA SER A 455 -13.08 -6.90 -9.13
C SER A 455 -13.16 -7.66 -10.46
N THR A 456 -12.03 -7.92 -11.12
CA THR A 456 -11.93 -8.85 -12.26
C THR A 456 -10.81 -9.88 -12.02
N PRO A 457 -10.96 -10.79 -11.05
CA PRO A 457 -9.88 -11.68 -10.57
C PRO A 457 -9.41 -12.72 -11.61
N LEU A 458 -10.09 -12.86 -12.75
CA LEU A 458 -9.82 -13.89 -13.77
C LEU A 458 -9.09 -13.36 -15.02
N ARG A 459 -8.60 -12.12 -15.02
CA ARG A 459 -7.82 -11.55 -16.15
C ARG A 459 -6.31 -11.79 -15.95
N THR A 460 -5.62 -12.14 -17.03
CA THR A 460 -4.17 -12.40 -17.05
C THR A 460 -3.35 -11.10 -17.06
N LYS A 461 -2.11 -11.19 -16.52
CA LYS A 461 -0.95 -10.27 -16.32
C LYS A 461 -0.72 -9.03 -17.22
N THR A 462 -1.68 -8.52 -17.97
CA THR A 462 -1.57 -7.19 -18.56
C THR A 462 -1.88 -6.14 -17.51
N MET A 463 -0.90 -5.28 -17.26
CA MET A 463 -0.95 -4.02 -16.52
C MET A 463 -1.91 -3.02 -17.20
N GLU A 464 -3.15 -3.43 -17.46
CA GLU A 464 -4.25 -2.53 -17.75
C GLU A 464 -4.85 -2.14 -16.40
N ILE A 465 -4.36 -1.03 -15.87
CA ILE A 465 -5.03 -0.29 -14.81
C ILE A 465 -6.54 -0.26 -15.12
N MET A 466 -7.33 -0.57 -14.11
CA MET A 466 -8.79 -0.43 -14.01
C MET A 466 -9.60 -1.69 -14.31
N ILE A 467 -10.28 -2.14 -13.25
CA ILE A 467 -11.71 -2.40 -13.32
C ILE A 467 -12.36 -1.22 -14.06
N LYS A 468 -12.68 -1.41 -15.34
CA LYS A 468 -13.45 -0.45 -16.13
C LYS A 468 -14.93 -0.47 -15.69
N LEU A 469 -15.20 -0.26 -14.40
CA LEU A 469 -16.54 0.12 -13.93
C LEU A 469 -16.79 1.48 -14.57
N PRO A 470 -17.75 1.62 -15.48
CA PRO A 470 -18.04 2.92 -16.06
C PRO A 470 -18.50 3.80 -14.90
N ILE A 471 -17.67 4.76 -14.49
CA ILE A 471 -18.00 5.73 -13.44
C ILE A 471 -17.89 7.14 -14.00
N ALA A 472 -18.93 7.93 -13.74
CA ALA A 472 -18.92 9.37 -13.97
C ALA A 472 -19.39 10.13 -12.74
N ILE A 473 -19.03 11.41 -12.68
CA ILE A 473 -19.60 12.39 -11.75
C ILE A 473 -20.32 13.44 -12.59
N ALA A 474 -21.57 13.71 -12.26
CA ALA A 474 -22.37 14.74 -12.91
C ALA A 474 -22.92 15.75 -11.91
N GLU A 475 -23.02 17.00 -12.36
CA GLU A 475 -23.71 18.10 -11.69
C GLU A 475 -25.10 18.32 -12.32
N LEU A 476 -26.09 18.61 -11.48
CA LEU A 476 -27.42 19.06 -11.88
C LEU A 476 -27.61 20.52 -11.48
N CYS A 477 -27.95 21.38 -12.43
CA CYS A 477 -28.29 22.80 -12.23
C CYS A 477 -29.43 23.19 -13.17
N ASP A 478 -30.56 23.67 -12.65
CA ASP A 478 -31.77 24.04 -13.44
C ASP A 478 -32.13 23.00 -14.52
N ASP A 479 -32.19 21.72 -14.12
CA ASP A 479 -32.50 20.56 -14.98
C ASP A 479 -31.46 20.20 -16.04
N LYS A 480 -30.31 20.89 -16.04
CA LYS A 480 -29.17 20.58 -16.92
C LYS A 480 -28.20 19.66 -16.20
N VAL A 481 -27.89 18.54 -16.83
CA VAL A 481 -26.89 17.57 -16.37
C VAL A 481 -25.56 17.87 -17.05
N THR A 482 -24.51 18.11 -16.26
CA THR A 482 -23.14 18.33 -16.75
C THR A 482 -22.21 17.29 -16.12
N PHE A 483 -21.62 16.43 -16.94
CA PHE A 483 -20.56 15.53 -16.50
C PHE A 483 -19.28 16.33 -16.25
N ILE A 484 -18.70 16.17 -15.06
CA ILE A 484 -17.45 16.83 -14.64
C ILE A 484 -16.28 15.86 -14.51
N TYR A 485 -16.56 14.56 -14.43
CA TYR A 485 -15.58 13.49 -14.43
C TYR A 485 -16.17 12.26 -15.10
N ALA A 486 -15.35 11.54 -15.86
CA ALA A 486 -15.62 10.21 -16.37
C ALA A 486 -14.30 9.45 -16.40
N ASN A 487 -14.27 8.22 -15.88
CA ASN A 487 -13.11 7.35 -16.12
C ASN A 487 -13.15 6.82 -17.57
N GLU A 488 -12.05 6.22 -18.02
CA GLU A 488 -11.92 5.74 -19.40
C GLU A 488 -13.04 4.75 -19.78
N ALA A 489 -13.44 3.92 -18.82
CA ALA A 489 -14.57 3.00 -18.95
C ALA A 489 -15.90 3.70 -19.25
N TYR A 490 -16.17 4.82 -18.57
CA TYR A 490 -17.38 5.60 -18.82
C TYR A 490 -17.30 6.34 -20.14
N ILE A 491 -16.12 6.78 -20.58
CA ILE A 491 -15.93 7.36 -21.92
C ILE A 491 -16.17 6.30 -23.00
N GLU A 492 -15.69 5.07 -22.81
CA GLU A 492 -15.95 3.95 -23.72
C GLU A 492 -17.44 3.55 -23.74
N PHE A 493 -18.09 3.55 -22.58
CA PHE A 493 -19.55 3.41 -22.48
C PHE A 493 -20.28 4.53 -23.23
N MET A 494 -19.87 5.80 -23.06
CA MET A 494 -20.44 6.96 -23.76
C MET A 494 -20.33 6.81 -25.29
N LYS A 495 -19.20 6.31 -25.79
CA LYS A 495 -18.99 6.03 -27.22
C LYS A 495 -20.04 5.05 -27.75
N ASN A 496 -20.31 3.98 -27.00
CA ASN A 496 -21.31 2.97 -27.38
C ASN A 496 -22.74 3.52 -27.43
N ILE A 497 -23.03 4.63 -26.73
CA ILE A 497 -24.34 5.28 -26.73
C ILE A 497 -24.37 6.59 -27.54
N GLY A 498 -23.35 6.86 -28.36
CA GLY A 498 -23.33 7.94 -29.35
C GLY A 498 -22.61 9.24 -28.95
N ALA A 499 -21.77 9.23 -27.91
CA ALA A 499 -20.95 10.38 -27.52
C ALA A 499 -19.45 10.00 -27.47
N GLU A 500 -18.63 10.62 -28.32
CA GLU A 500 -17.20 10.32 -28.47
C GLU A 500 -16.36 10.72 -27.25
N ASP A 501 -16.76 11.80 -26.58
CA ASP A 501 -16.10 12.36 -25.41
C ASP A 501 -17.08 13.08 -24.46
N LEU A 502 -16.53 13.57 -23.35
CA LEU A 502 -17.29 14.28 -22.31
C LEU A 502 -17.83 15.64 -22.79
N GLU A 503 -17.14 16.31 -23.73
CA GLU A 503 -17.58 17.60 -24.27
C GLU A 503 -18.82 17.41 -25.15
N GLN A 504 -18.80 16.40 -26.02
CA GLN A 504 -19.94 16.01 -26.83
C GLN A 504 -21.10 15.50 -25.96
N ALA A 505 -20.82 14.69 -24.93
CA ALA A 505 -21.85 14.24 -23.98
C ALA A 505 -22.54 15.42 -23.27
N ASN A 506 -21.77 16.43 -22.86
CA ASN A 506 -22.31 17.66 -22.25
C ASN A 506 -23.07 18.55 -23.24
N LYS A 507 -22.67 18.59 -24.52
CA LYS A 507 -23.45 19.28 -25.57
C LYS A 507 -24.79 18.59 -25.80
N LEU A 508 -24.79 17.27 -25.88
CA LEU A 508 -25.99 16.45 -26.07
C LEU A 508 -26.94 16.54 -24.88
N SER A 509 -26.43 16.58 -23.65
CA SER A 509 -27.25 16.72 -22.43
C SER A 509 -27.95 18.09 -22.32
N VAL A 510 -27.39 19.13 -22.95
CA VAL A 510 -27.94 20.50 -22.97
C VAL A 510 -28.85 20.74 -24.19
N SER A 511 -28.65 19.99 -25.28
CA SER A 511 -29.53 20.04 -26.45
C SER A 511 -30.92 19.46 -26.12
N LYS A 512 -32.01 20.08 -26.62
CA LYS A 512 -33.38 19.51 -26.56
C LYS A 512 -33.52 18.20 -27.37
N GLU A 513 -32.43 17.64 -27.88
CA GLU A 513 -32.38 16.56 -28.87
C GLU A 513 -32.27 15.15 -28.27
N MET A 514 -32.11 15.03 -26.95
CA MET A 514 -32.21 13.75 -26.23
C MET A 514 -33.44 13.70 -25.32
N ASP A 515 -34.36 12.77 -25.60
CA ASP A 515 -35.45 12.40 -24.68
C ASP A 515 -34.91 11.85 -23.33
N ASN A 516 -33.67 11.36 -23.33
CA ASN A 516 -32.99 10.82 -22.14
C ASN A 516 -32.42 11.87 -21.17
N SER A 517 -32.22 13.13 -21.58
CA SER A 517 -31.64 14.14 -20.68
C SER A 517 -32.57 14.43 -19.50
N ARG A 518 -33.88 14.48 -19.77
CA ARG A 518 -34.94 14.55 -18.74
C ARG A 518 -35.01 13.27 -17.90
N GLY A 519 -34.89 12.10 -18.52
CA GLY A 519 -34.86 10.82 -17.81
C GLY A 519 -33.70 10.74 -16.80
N LEU A 520 -32.48 11.09 -17.25
CA LEU A 520 -31.31 11.14 -16.39
C LEU A 520 -31.46 12.18 -15.27
N ALA A 521 -31.90 13.42 -15.59
CA ALA A 521 -32.15 14.45 -14.59
C ALA A 521 -33.17 14.00 -13.52
N ASN A 522 -34.23 13.29 -13.91
CA ASN A 522 -35.23 12.76 -12.98
C ASN A 522 -34.64 11.71 -12.04
N ILE A 523 -33.77 10.82 -12.55
CA ILE A 523 -33.09 9.80 -11.73
C ILE A 523 -32.14 10.47 -10.74
N LEU A 524 -31.43 11.54 -11.14
CA LEU A 524 -30.59 12.33 -10.23
C LEU A 524 -31.44 12.95 -9.10
N LYS A 525 -32.54 13.64 -9.44
CA LYS A 525 -33.48 14.22 -8.45
C LYS A 525 -34.06 13.15 -7.51
N LEU A 526 -34.35 11.97 -8.04
CA LEU A 526 -34.84 10.85 -7.23
C LEU A 526 -33.77 10.35 -6.26
N ALA A 527 -32.50 10.24 -6.68
CA ALA A 527 -31.40 9.88 -5.78
C ALA A 527 -31.26 10.88 -4.64
N GLU A 528 -31.37 12.18 -4.92
CA GLU A 528 -31.29 13.24 -3.91
C GLU A 528 -32.41 13.15 -2.85
N THR A 529 -33.62 12.76 -3.24
CA THR A 529 -34.80 12.72 -2.36
C THR A 529 -35.04 11.37 -1.70
N SER A 530 -34.34 10.32 -2.15
CA SER A 530 -34.45 8.96 -1.62
C SER A 530 -33.84 8.78 -0.23
N TYR A 531 -34.39 7.87 0.58
CA TYR A 531 -33.93 7.62 1.96
C TYR A 531 -32.44 7.23 2.06
N ASN A 532 -31.93 6.45 1.10
CA ASN A 532 -30.54 5.99 1.07
C ASN A 532 -29.63 6.82 0.16
N HIS A 533 -30.11 7.95 -0.36
CA HIS A 533 -29.41 8.81 -1.31
C HIS A 533 -28.96 8.08 -2.59
N ARG A 534 -29.76 7.11 -3.05
CA ARG A 534 -29.49 6.29 -4.24
C ARG A 534 -30.75 6.09 -5.09
N SER A 535 -30.56 6.01 -6.40
CA SER A 535 -31.60 5.61 -7.34
C SER A 535 -31.00 4.72 -8.44
N GLU A 536 -31.87 3.97 -9.10
CA GLU A 536 -31.53 3.09 -10.21
C GLU A 536 -32.68 3.10 -11.21
N ALA A 537 -32.37 3.18 -12.49
CA ALA A 537 -33.37 3.08 -13.54
C ALA A 537 -32.74 2.69 -14.88
N ASP A 538 -33.57 2.10 -15.74
CA ASP A 538 -33.25 1.78 -17.12
C ASP A 538 -33.66 2.94 -18.03
N LEU A 539 -32.73 3.36 -18.89
CA LEU A 539 -32.86 4.44 -19.86
C LEU A 539 -32.60 3.92 -21.27
N VAL A 540 -33.16 4.54 -22.30
CA VAL A 540 -32.96 4.11 -23.70
C VAL A 540 -32.08 5.11 -24.45
N ALA A 541 -30.76 4.92 -24.46
CA ALA A 541 -29.80 5.82 -25.10
C ALA A 541 -29.32 5.31 -26.46
N ASN A 542 -29.59 6.08 -27.53
CA ASN A 542 -29.22 5.75 -28.91
C ASN A 542 -29.60 4.31 -29.33
N GLY A 543 -30.81 3.87 -28.97
CA GLY A 543 -31.32 2.53 -29.25
C GLY A 543 -30.83 1.41 -28.31
N ASN A 544 -30.03 1.74 -27.29
CA ASN A 544 -29.57 0.79 -26.28
C ASN A 544 -30.31 0.97 -24.95
N VAL A 545 -30.64 -0.13 -24.28
CA VAL A 545 -31.12 -0.13 -22.89
C VAL A 545 -29.91 -0.02 -21.96
N VAL A 546 -29.88 1.05 -21.18
CA VAL A 546 -28.81 1.38 -20.23
C VAL A 546 -29.38 1.34 -18.82
N ASN A 547 -28.83 0.48 -17.96
CA ASN A 547 -29.08 0.57 -16.53
C ASN A 547 -28.13 1.61 -15.93
N THR A 548 -28.66 2.61 -15.23
CA THR A 548 -27.86 3.63 -14.54
C THR A 548 -28.19 3.65 -13.06
N LYS A 549 -27.16 3.42 -12.25
CA LYS A 549 -27.17 3.54 -10.79
C LYS A 549 -26.59 4.87 -10.39
N VAL A 550 -27.26 5.58 -9.50
CA VAL A 550 -26.91 6.92 -9.07
C VAL A 550 -26.80 6.99 -7.56
N ARG A 551 -25.80 7.71 -7.07
CA ARG A 551 -25.67 8.11 -5.67
C ARG A 551 -25.55 9.62 -5.57
N PHE A 552 -26.38 10.25 -4.74
CA PHE A 552 -26.25 11.66 -4.40
C PHE A 552 -25.02 11.88 -3.51
N LEU A 553 -24.25 12.92 -3.82
CA LEU A 553 -23.01 13.27 -3.10
C LEU A 553 -23.20 14.50 -2.22
N SER A 554 -23.69 15.61 -2.79
CA SER A 554 -23.87 16.89 -2.08
C SER A 554 -24.70 17.90 -2.88
N ARG A 555 -25.30 18.90 -2.21
CA ARG A 555 -25.92 20.09 -2.81
C ARG A 555 -25.34 21.35 -2.19
N HIS A 556 -25.07 22.35 -3.02
CA HIS A 556 -24.72 23.70 -2.57
C HIS A 556 -25.38 24.73 -3.48
N GLY A 557 -26.41 25.42 -2.98
CA GLY A 557 -27.22 26.34 -3.78
C GLY A 557 -28.08 25.61 -4.82
N ASP A 558 -28.03 26.09 -6.05
CA ASP A 558 -28.72 25.53 -7.22
C ASP A 558 -28.06 24.26 -7.78
N LYS A 559 -26.79 24.00 -7.43
CA LYS A 559 -26.01 22.84 -7.90
C LYS A 559 -26.10 21.63 -6.97
N ALA A 560 -26.32 20.45 -7.55
CA ALA A 560 -26.20 19.16 -6.86
C ALA A 560 -25.26 18.20 -7.62
N ALA A 561 -24.45 17.42 -6.89
CA ALA A 561 -23.45 16.50 -7.44
C ALA A 561 -23.82 15.03 -7.19
N PHE A 562 -23.54 14.19 -8.18
CA PHE A 562 -23.94 12.78 -8.21
C PHE A 562 -22.82 11.89 -8.78
N ALA A 563 -22.68 10.69 -8.23
CA ALA A 563 -21.87 9.62 -8.82
C ALA A 563 -22.77 8.65 -9.60
N LEU A 564 -22.35 8.30 -10.81
CA LEU A 564 -23.10 7.44 -11.73
C LEU A 564 -22.29 6.20 -12.09
N VAL A 565 -22.95 5.06 -12.11
CA VAL A 565 -22.47 3.83 -12.75
C VAL A 565 -23.47 3.41 -13.81
N SER A 566 -23.04 3.35 -15.07
CA SER A 566 -23.91 3.03 -16.19
C SER A 566 -23.45 1.76 -16.90
N LYS A 567 -24.39 0.91 -17.31
CA LYS A 567 -24.13 -0.34 -18.04
C LYS A 567 -25.06 -0.44 -19.25
N ASN A 568 -24.50 -0.77 -20.41
CA ASN A 568 -25.29 -1.07 -21.60
C ASN A 568 -25.76 -2.53 -21.55
N ILE A 569 -27.00 -2.75 -21.11
CA ILE A 569 -27.61 -4.09 -21.02
C ILE A 569 -27.76 -4.71 -22.41
N THR A 570 -28.00 -3.89 -23.44
CA THR A 570 -28.18 -4.37 -24.82
C THR A 570 -26.87 -4.84 -25.47
N ALA A 571 -25.71 -4.37 -25.01
CA ALA A 571 -24.39 -4.77 -25.54
C ALA A 571 -23.76 -5.97 -24.81
N GLU A 572 -24.07 -6.18 -23.52
CA GLU A 572 -23.66 -7.37 -22.75
C GLU A 572 -24.48 -8.61 -23.17
N LYS A 573 -24.31 -9.09 -24.41
CA LYS A 573 -25.08 -10.22 -24.95
C LYS A 573 -24.36 -11.56 -24.78
N THR A 574 -24.95 -12.46 -24.01
CA THR A 574 -24.98 -13.88 -24.37
C THR A 574 -26.06 -14.08 -25.44
N ALA A 575 -25.91 -15.07 -26.33
CA ALA A 575 -26.84 -15.28 -27.46
C ALA A 575 -28.32 -15.44 -27.05
N HIS A 576 -28.61 -15.84 -25.81
CA HIS A 576 -29.96 -16.14 -25.33
C HIS A 576 -30.83 -14.90 -25.01
N THR A 577 -30.27 -13.84 -24.44
CA THR A 577 -31.07 -12.67 -24.03
C THR A 577 -31.55 -11.82 -25.22
N ALA A 578 -30.82 -11.79 -26.32
CA ALA A 578 -31.23 -11.06 -27.53
C ALA A 578 -32.51 -11.64 -28.17
N ASP A 579 -32.64 -12.97 -28.12
CA ASP A 579 -33.84 -13.67 -28.61
C ASP A 579 -35.03 -13.39 -27.70
N ASP A 580 -34.83 -13.40 -26.37
CA ASP A 580 -35.88 -13.08 -25.39
C ASP A 580 -36.39 -11.63 -25.56
N TYR A 581 -35.50 -10.65 -25.68
CA TYR A 581 -35.91 -9.25 -25.92
C TYR A 581 -36.65 -9.09 -27.24
N SER A 582 -36.18 -9.74 -28.31
CA SER A 582 -36.85 -9.71 -29.61
C SER A 582 -38.25 -10.33 -29.51
N ALA A 583 -38.39 -11.45 -28.79
CA ALA A 583 -39.68 -12.10 -28.54
C ALA A 583 -40.63 -11.21 -27.73
N VAL A 584 -40.15 -10.53 -26.69
CA VAL A 584 -40.93 -9.58 -25.89
C VAL A 584 -41.39 -8.39 -26.73
N VAL A 585 -40.48 -7.78 -27.51
CA VAL A 585 -40.81 -6.67 -28.40
C VAL A 585 -41.87 -7.09 -29.41
N MET A 586 -41.75 -8.27 -30.03
CA MET A 586 -42.77 -8.81 -30.94
C MET A 586 -44.14 -8.97 -30.25
N HIS A 587 -44.18 -9.40 -28.99
CA HIS A 587 -45.44 -9.51 -28.24
C HIS A 587 -46.01 -8.13 -27.87
N LEU A 588 -45.17 -7.15 -27.54
CA LEU A 588 -45.62 -5.77 -27.31
C LEU A 588 -46.16 -5.13 -28.58
N MET A 589 -45.60 -5.44 -29.76
CA MET A 589 -46.12 -4.98 -31.04
C MET A 589 -47.54 -5.48 -31.30
N ASN A 590 -47.95 -6.65 -30.79
CA ASN A 590 -49.32 -7.14 -30.90
C ASN A 590 -50.36 -6.28 -30.15
N LEU A 591 -49.95 -5.36 -29.28
CA LEU A 591 -50.86 -4.38 -28.66
C LEU A 591 -51.33 -3.31 -29.66
N TYR A 592 -50.66 -3.19 -30.80
CA TYR A 592 -50.98 -2.25 -31.86
C TYR A 592 -51.56 -2.98 -33.06
N ASN A 593 -52.51 -2.35 -33.74
CA ASN A 593 -52.97 -2.79 -35.05
C ASN A 593 -51.94 -2.46 -36.13
N ARG A 594 -51.17 -1.39 -35.94
CA ARG A 594 -50.18 -0.90 -36.88
C ARG A 594 -49.10 -0.06 -36.19
N ILE A 595 -47.87 -0.21 -36.66
CA ILE A 595 -46.73 0.63 -36.28
C ILE A 595 -45.98 1.05 -37.55
N ASP A 596 -45.84 2.36 -37.74
CA ASP A 596 -45.04 2.97 -38.80
C ASP A 596 -43.89 3.80 -38.22
N ILE A 597 -42.82 3.96 -38.99
CA ILE A 597 -41.75 4.93 -38.73
C ILE A 597 -41.79 6.01 -39.81
N PHE A 598 -41.84 7.24 -39.36
CA PHE A 598 -41.69 8.43 -40.21
C PHE A 598 -40.30 9.02 -40.00
N GLU A 599 -39.66 9.40 -41.09
CA GLU A 599 -38.36 10.08 -41.08
C GLU A 599 -38.57 11.59 -41.25
N GLU A 600 -37.67 12.39 -40.71
CA GLU A 600 -37.68 13.85 -40.86
C GLU A 600 -37.63 14.29 -42.33
N GLU A 601 -36.99 13.51 -43.20
CA GLU A 601 -36.94 13.77 -44.65
C GLU A 601 -38.27 13.50 -45.38
N GLY A 602 -39.33 13.17 -44.65
CA GLY A 602 -40.68 13.03 -45.19
C GLY A 602 -40.95 11.68 -45.85
N THR A 603 -40.29 10.62 -45.40
CA THR A 603 -40.58 9.24 -45.80
C THR A 603 -41.31 8.47 -44.70
N VAL A 604 -42.06 7.44 -45.07
CA VAL A 604 -42.71 6.52 -44.13
C VAL A 604 -42.38 5.06 -44.48
N GLU A 605 -42.04 4.28 -43.46
CA GLU A 605 -41.82 2.84 -43.53
C GLU A 605 -42.75 2.13 -42.54
N ASN A 606 -43.28 0.98 -42.94
CA ASN A 606 -44.11 0.18 -42.06
C ASN A 606 -43.28 -0.87 -41.31
N ILE A 607 -43.48 -0.98 -40.00
CA ILE A 607 -42.77 -1.94 -39.13
C ILE A 607 -43.68 -3.11 -38.76
N PHE A 608 -44.95 -2.85 -38.50
CA PHE A 608 -45.92 -3.88 -38.10
C PHE A 608 -47.33 -3.56 -38.61
N ILE A 609 -48.04 -4.59 -39.09
CA ILE A 609 -49.46 -4.54 -39.44
C ILE A 609 -50.14 -5.85 -39.02
N SER A 610 -51.25 -5.72 -38.30
CA SER A 610 -52.20 -6.81 -38.09
C SER A 610 -53.09 -6.97 -39.34
N GLY A 611 -53.36 -8.20 -39.76
CA GLY A 611 -53.76 -8.62 -41.14
C GLY A 611 -55.00 -7.99 -41.80
N ASN A 612 -55.64 -6.98 -41.21
CA ASN A 612 -56.81 -6.27 -41.76
C ASN A 612 -56.47 -4.89 -42.36
N GLN A 613 -55.21 -4.47 -42.41
CA GLN A 613 -54.79 -3.18 -43.00
C GLN A 613 -53.76 -3.35 -44.12
N LYS A 614 -53.66 -2.37 -45.04
CA LYS A 614 -52.65 -2.36 -46.12
C LYS A 614 -51.40 -1.58 -45.74
N MET A 615 -50.22 -2.03 -46.18
CA MET A 615 -48.96 -1.30 -46.03
C MET A 615 -49.02 0.07 -46.72
N LEU A 616 -48.57 1.13 -46.04
CA LEU A 616 -48.56 2.49 -46.60
C LEU A 616 -47.42 2.64 -47.61
N SER A 617 -46.26 2.09 -47.25
CA SER A 617 -45.01 2.12 -48.03
C SER A 617 -45.09 1.41 -49.38
N ASP A 618 -46.00 0.44 -49.54
CA ASP A 618 -46.21 -0.28 -50.80
C ASP A 618 -46.96 0.57 -51.85
N VAL A 619 -47.63 1.64 -51.40
CA VAL A 619 -48.43 2.52 -52.26
C VAL A 619 -47.71 3.85 -52.51
N GLU A 620 -47.08 4.44 -51.48
CA GLU A 620 -46.31 5.67 -51.60
C GLU A 620 -45.34 5.83 -50.42
N ARG A 621 -44.09 6.22 -50.70
CA ARG A 621 -43.05 6.39 -49.66
C ARG A 621 -43.05 7.79 -49.07
N ARG A 622 -43.61 8.80 -49.74
CA ARG A 622 -43.75 10.16 -49.20
C ARG A 622 -44.81 10.21 -48.09
N SER A 623 -44.40 10.59 -46.89
CA SER A 623 -45.22 10.60 -45.68
C SER A 623 -46.54 11.36 -45.85
N THR A 624 -46.51 12.55 -46.45
CA THR A 624 -47.70 13.39 -46.66
C THR A 624 -48.74 12.73 -47.56
N THR A 625 -48.30 12.11 -48.65
CA THR A 625 -49.19 11.44 -49.62
C THR A 625 -49.67 10.09 -49.09
N ALA A 626 -48.82 9.37 -48.35
CA ALA A 626 -49.21 8.15 -47.65
C ALA A 626 -50.32 8.44 -46.62
N VAL A 627 -50.13 9.42 -45.73
CA VAL A 627 -51.13 9.83 -44.72
C VAL A 627 -52.44 10.26 -45.38
N GLN A 628 -52.37 10.99 -46.50
CA GLN A 628 -53.54 11.37 -47.29
C GLN A 628 -54.33 10.14 -47.75
N LEU A 629 -53.67 9.17 -48.39
CA LEU A 629 -54.28 7.93 -48.87
C LEU A 629 -54.85 7.10 -47.72
N TYR A 630 -54.11 6.97 -46.61
CA TYR A 630 -54.56 6.26 -45.42
C TYR A 630 -55.84 6.87 -44.85
N SER A 631 -55.86 8.20 -44.66
CA SER A 631 -57.02 8.91 -44.12
C SER A 631 -58.28 8.73 -44.98
N ASN A 632 -58.13 8.65 -46.31
CA ASN A 632 -59.26 8.43 -47.21
C ASN A 632 -59.86 7.03 -47.08
N MET A 633 -59.04 6.02 -46.75
CA MET A 633 -59.46 4.62 -46.69
C MET A 633 -59.93 4.19 -45.29
N HIS A 634 -59.33 4.73 -44.22
CA HIS A 634 -59.50 4.20 -42.87
C HIS A 634 -60.12 5.18 -41.87
N ILE A 635 -60.23 6.47 -42.21
CA ILE A 635 -60.74 7.53 -41.32
C ILE A 635 -62.03 8.13 -41.91
N ARG A 636 -63.03 8.36 -41.05
CA ARG A 636 -64.30 8.99 -41.46
C ARG A 636 -64.07 10.39 -42.03
N GLU A 637 -64.90 10.76 -43.00
CA GLU A 637 -64.75 12.00 -43.77
C GLU A 637 -64.65 13.25 -42.86
N GLU A 638 -65.44 13.31 -41.79
CA GLU A 638 -65.45 14.39 -40.79
C GLU A 638 -64.11 14.61 -40.05
N ASP A 639 -63.30 13.56 -39.93
CA ASP A 639 -62.07 13.54 -39.11
C ASP A 639 -60.78 13.63 -39.96
N ARG A 640 -60.88 13.53 -41.30
CA ARG A 640 -59.70 13.41 -42.18
C ARG A 640 -58.75 14.60 -42.13
N GLU A 641 -59.26 15.82 -42.06
CA GLU A 641 -58.40 17.01 -41.98
C GLU A 641 -57.67 17.09 -40.63
N ARG A 642 -58.36 16.78 -39.52
CA ARG A 642 -57.73 16.70 -38.19
C ARG A 642 -56.62 15.64 -38.18
N PHE A 643 -56.90 14.47 -38.74
CA PHE A 643 -55.93 13.38 -38.86
C PHE A 643 -54.67 13.76 -39.62
N ARG A 644 -54.81 14.42 -40.77
CA ARG A 644 -53.66 14.86 -41.58
C ARG A 644 -52.80 15.88 -40.85
N LYS A 645 -53.44 16.82 -40.14
CA LYS A 645 -52.72 17.78 -39.30
C LYS A 645 -52.02 17.10 -38.13
N PHE A 646 -52.62 16.08 -37.52
CA PHE A 646 -52.00 15.31 -36.46
C PHE A 646 -50.69 14.66 -36.92
N PHE A 647 -50.70 14.07 -38.11
CA PHE A 647 -49.55 13.41 -38.74
C PHE A 647 -48.56 14.36 -39.45
N ASP A 648 -48.68 15.68 -39.32
CA ASP A 648 -47.66 16.60 -39.82
C ASP A 648 -46.42 16.59 -38.92
N ILE A 649 -45.44 15.78 -39.32
CA ILE A 649 -44.18 15.52 -38.60
C ILE A 649 -43.45 16.82 -38.23
N ASN A 650 -43.45 17.82 -39.11
CA ASN A 650 -42.69 19.05 -38.95
C ASN A 650 -43.16 19.88 -37.74
N THR A 651 -44.38 19.64 -37.27
CA THR A 651 -44.99 20.37 -36.15
C THR A 651 -45.03 19.55 -34.86
N VAL A 652 -44.49 18.31 -34.85
CA VAL A 652 -44.59 17.41 -33.70
C VAL A 652 -43.87 17.97 -32.48
N HIS A 653 -42.62 18.43 -32.62
CA HIS A 653 -41.85 18.96 -31.49
C HIS A 653 -42.50 20.18 -30.82
N GLU A 654 -42.98 21.14 -31.62
CA GLU A 654 -43.68 22.32 -31.10
C GLU A 654 -44.96 21.93 -30.34
N ARG A 655 -45.71 20.96 -30.87
CA ARG A 655 -46.95 20.48 -30.22
C ARG A 655 -46.66 19.72 -28.93
N ILE A 656 -45.59 18.95 -28.87
CA ILE A 656 -45.17 18.23 -27.66
C ILE A 656 -44.77 19.22 -26.56
N ASP A 657 -43.99 20.25 -26.90
CA ASP A 657 -43.57 21.31 -25.96
C ASP A 657 -44.78 21.99 -25.28
N ASN A 658 -45.90 22.14 -25.99
CA ASN A 658 -47.13 22.72 -25.44
C ASN A 658 -47.93 21.77 -24.52
N THR A 659 -47.70 20.47 -24.58
CA THR A 659 -48.45 19.45 -23.80
C THR A 659 -47.72 19.01 -22.53
N GLY A 660 -46.40 19.24 -22.46
CA GLY A 660 -45.56 18.74 -21.37
C GLY A 660 -45.35 17.22 -21.37
N ARG A 661 -45.86 16.49 -22.38
CA ARG A 661 -45.68 15.03 -22.56
C ARG A 661 -44.49 14.75 -23.48
N HIS A 662 -44.16 13.47 -23.70
CA HIS A 662 -43.09 13.02 -24.62
C HIS A 662 -43.62 12.47 -25.95
N TYR A 663 -44.94 12.44 -26.11
CA TYR A 663 -45.63 11.89 -27.27
C TYR A 663 -46.91 12.67 -27.51
N LEU A 664 -47.44 12.57 -28.73
CA LEU A 664 -48.77 13.07 -29.08
C LEU A 664 -49.75 11.91 -29.16
N THR A 665 -50.96 12.10 -28.67
CA THR A 665 -52.07 11.15 -28.83
C THR A 665 -53.30 11.86 -29.34
N ASP A 666 -54.01 11.24 -30.26
CA ASP A 666 -55.32 11.69 -30.74
C ASP A 666 -56.18 10.49 -31.16
N TYR A 667 -57.49 10.71 -31.30
CA TYR A 667 -58.49 9.67 -31.46
C TYR A 667 -59.35 9.90 -32.68
N TYR A 668 -59.69 8.83 -33.40
CA TYR A 668 -60.41 8.91 -34.66
C TYR A 668 -61.36 7.73 -34.84
N LYS A 669 -62.50 7.97 -35.51
CA LYS A 669 -63.43 6.89 -35.87
C LYS A 669 -62.99 6.14 -37.12
N SER A 670 -63.10 4.82 -37.10
CA SER A 670 -62.81 3.97 -38.25
C SER A 670 -63.84 4.16 -39.38
N ALA A 671 -63.37 4.06 -40.63
CA ALA A 671 -64.21 4.02 -41.83
C ALA A 671 -64.31 2.62 -42.46
N LEU A 672 -63.76 1.59 -41.80
CA LEU A 672 -63.77 0.21 -42.31
C LEU A 672 -65.17 -0.43 -42.18
N PRO A 673 -65.61 -1.21 -43.19
CA PRO A 673 -66.90 -1.89 -43.14
C PRO A 673 -67.03 -2.83 -41.94
N GLY A 674 -68.08 -2.64 -41.12
CA GLY A 674 -68.32 -3.43 -39.91
C GLY A 674 -67.55 -2.97 -38.66
N GLU A 675 -66.78 -1.89 -38.77
CA GLU A 675 -66.05 -1.27 -37.66
C GLU A 675 -66.35 0.24 -37.56
N GLU A 676 -67.40 0.74 -38.22
CA GLU A 676 -67.61 2.18 -38.45
C GLU A 676 -67.79 3.03 -37.17
N ASP A 677 -68.07 2.40 -36.03
CA ASP A 677 -68.26 3.06 -34.73
C ASP A 677 -67.11 2.77 -33.75
N ARG A 678 -66.06 2.03 -34.16
CA ARG A 678 -64.88 1.80 -33.33
C ARG A 678 -63.96 3.01 -33.32
N ILE A 679 -63.42 3.32 -32.13
CA ILE A 679 -62.47 4.40 -31.92
C ILE A 679 -61.06 3.84 -31.92
N LEU A 680 -60.21 4.47 -32.73
CA LEU A 680 -58.79 4.17 -32.83
C LEU A 680 -58.01 5.28 -32.12
N MET A 681 -57.10 4.87 -31.25
CA MET A 681 -56.08 5.74 -30.66
C MET A 681 -54.84 5.72 -31.52
N TYR A 682 -54.38 6.91 -31.91
CA TYR A 682 -53.13 7.11 -32.61
C TYR A 682 -52.14 7.80 -31.70
N ILE A 683 -50.91 7.31 -31.67
CA ILE A 683 -49.80 7.87 -30.90
C ILE A 683 -48.64 8.20 -31.84
N ILE A 684 -48.03 9.37 -31.66
CA ILE A 684 -46.77 9.75 -32.32
C ILE A 684 -45.72 9.95 -31.24
N LEU A 685 -44.65 9.16 -31.29
CA LEU A 685 -43.50 9.22 -30.39
C LEU A 685 -42.24 9.59 -31.20
N PRO A 686 -41.70 10.82 -31.04
CA PRO A 686 -40.40 11.17 -31.63
C PRO A 686 -39.27 10.43 -30.91
N PHE A 687 -38.26 10.01 -31.64
CA PHE A 687 -37.03 9.45 -31.10
C PHE A 687 -35.84 9.83 -31.98
N TYR A 688 -34.67 9.97 -31.36
CA TYR A 688 -33.44 10.33 -32.06
C TYR A 688 -32.56 9.10 -32.25
N TYR A 689 -32.15 8.82 -33.48
CA TYR A 689 -31.35 7.64 -33.80
C TYR A 689 -30.38 7.93 -34.95
N ASN A 690 -29.09 7.61 -34.76
CA ASN A 690 -28.02 7.84 -35.74
C ASN A 690 -27.97 9.27 -36.30
N GLY A 691 -28.12 10.27 -35.44
CA GLY A 691 -27.98 11.68 -35.83
C GLY A 691 -29.20 12.29 -36.51
N LYS A 692 -30.35 11.60 -36.51
CA LYS A 692 -31.58 12.05 -37.16
C LYS A 692 -32.81 11.82 -36.29
N TRP A 693 -33.81 12.69 -36.43
CA TRP A 693 -35.12 12.50 -35.83
C TRP A 693 -35.97 11.54 -36.63
N LYS A 694 -36.62 10.64 -35.90
CA LYS A 694 -37.59 9.68 -36.40
C LYS A 694 -38.82 9.70 -35.53
N PHE A 695 -39.95 9.25 -36.06
CA PHE A 695 -41.23 9.31 -35.37
C PHE A 695 -41.95 7.98 -35.50
N ILE A 696 -42.15 7.30 -34.38
CA ILE A 696 -42.97 6.09 -34.33
C ILE A 696 -44.43 6.52 -34.29
N ALA A 697 -45.22 6.04 -35.25
CA ALA A 697 -46.66 6.17 -35.22
C ALA A 697 -47.31 4.83 -34.92
N GLY A 698 -47.97 4.72 -33.77
CA GLY A 698 -48.73 3.54 -33.37
C GLY A 698 -50.23 3.77 -33.52
N CYS A 699 -50.97 2.74 -33.92
CA CYS A 699 -52.43 2.74 -33.99
C CYS A 699 -52.99 1.50 -33.28
N ARG A 700 -53.99 1.69 -32.41
CA ARG A 700 -54.72 0.58 -31.77
C ARG A 700 -56.18 0.95 -31.49
N TYR A 701 -57.04 -0.06 -31.32
CA TYR A 701 -58.37 0.15 -30.75
C TYR A 701 -58.30 0.59 -29.29
N ILE A 702 -59.24 1.43 -28.85
CA ILE A 702 -59.46 1.69 -27.42
C ILE A 702 -60.24 0.53 -26.83
N ASP A 703 -59.74 -0.04 -25.75
CA ASP A 703 -60.47 -1.05 -24.98
C ASP A 703 -61.51 -0.36 -24.06
N GLN A 704 -62.79 -0.77 -24.16
CA GLN A 704 -63.89 -0.43 -23.23
C GLN A 704 -64.43 1.02 -23.19
N LEU A 705 -64.49 1.74 -24.32
CA LEU A 705 -65.27 2.98 -24.41
C LEU A 705 -66.16 2.96 -25.66
N ASP A 706 -67.48 3.00 -25.45
CA ASP A 706 -68.49 2.82 -26.51
C ASP A 706 -68.70 4.10 -27.35
N THR A 707 -68.26 5.29 -26.89
CA THR A 707 -68.39 6.54 -27.67
C THR A 707 -67.21 7.52 -27.54
N LEU A 708 -67.02 8.35 -28.57
CA LEU A 708 -65.96 9.39 -28.63
C LEU A 708 -66.18 10.48 -27.57
N ALA A 709 -67.43 10.65 -27.11
CA ALA A 709 -67.78 11.59 -26.05
C ALA A 709 -67.21 11.14 -24.70
N ASP A 710 -67.25 9.83 -24.41
CA ASP A 710 -66.71 9.28 -23.16
C ASP A 710 -65.17 9.41 -23.07
N VAL A 711 -64.49 9.34 -24.22
CA VAL A 711 -63.03 9.54 -24.33
C VAL A 711 -62.66 11.02 -24.08
N LEU A 712 -63.39 11.95 -24.69
CA LEU A 712 -63.12 13.39 -24.55
C LEU A 712 -63.48 13.91 -23.15
N GLU A 713 -64.57 13.42 -22.55
CA GLU A 713 -65.03 13.82 -21.21
C GLU A 713 -64.09 13.34 -20.08
N GLN A 714 -63.32 12.26 -20.31
CA GLN A 714 -62.25 11.83 -19.40
C GLN A 714 -60.92 12.57 -19.59
N MET A 715 -60.70 13.25 -20.72
CA MET A 715 -59.46 14.00 -20.97
C MET A 715 -59.50 15.45 -20.51
N ASP A 716 -60.70 16.06 -20.44
CA ASP A 716 -60.92 17.41 -19.92
C ASP A 716 -61.01 17.45 -18.37
N LYS A 717 -61.00 16.29 -17.69
CA LYS A 717 -60.86 16.14 -16.23
C LYS A 717 -59.42 15.81 -15.87
#